data_AF-A0A8J3ML44-F1
#
_entry.id   AF-A0A8J3ML44-F1
#
_cell.length_a   1.000
_cell.length_b   1.000
_cell.length_c   1.000
_cell.angle_alpha   90.00
_cell.angle_beta   90.00
_cell.angle_gamma   90.00
#
_symmetry.space_group_name_H-M   'P 1'
#
loop_
_entity.id
_entity.type
_entity.pdbx_description
1 polymer ?
#
loop_
_entity_poly.entity_id
_entity_poly.type
_entity_poly.pdbx_seq_one_letter_code
_entity_poly.pdbx_strand_id
1 'polypeptide(L)'
;MSGFRRKQVWLGIVALAVGFAVGVPTSASAAASDFSSGFEAGDVQPTWTNTSEASANVGGYCCALTAMESGTRSERGHTGTASLMYSGNDLSTTSSYSYQRIFDVDVAVSPTTTLSYWVFPQSGGHLDVAVDLLFTDGTHLRDSGAVDQHGVRVHPTFQGSGSVLSFDVWNFVTSNIGANVAGKTVDQILIGYDQPLNTGTFRGYFDDIQIAANAAGRLSDYVETRRGTNNQGASYSRGNTFPGATVPHGFNFWTPFTKGNSDNWLYEWADNTVQGFGVSHEPSPWIGDYAQLQVMPMTGAVKSTPAARQSTYSHANEVAKAHYYKTQLDTYGITAELAPTDHAGVMRFTFPSAAESMILFDTIDSGTGALNVDTANRVISGDITHRGQKMYVYATVDKAIASSGVITGQGVTSWIRFATGAGEKVTLRMATSFMSVAQAQSNLSQEVGTKSFDTVRDEAAALWDSALGAVKLEGATNDQLITFYSNLYRSYMYPNNRSELVGGVRRHFSPYDNVVHDGQMYVNNGFWDTSRAAWPLYTLLTPTKSGEMLDGFVNAYKQSGWTPRWSGPWNVGAMVGSNQDLAFADAYIKGIRNFDYNAAYASAVKNATVYTDYNPNGRNGIEVSTFKGYVPTDVRSEAASWTLEDAVNDFGISQLGQALGKTEDAAYFRNRALDYANLWSPSVGFFRGRQTSGAWRTTDANFKPNEWGCDFTEGAPWHYATPAPQDPQGMANLYGGRAQLSAKIDAVFAAPRDYLVGCYGGVIHEMREAYDANLGQYAHANEPIHHMIYMYNYAGTPSKTQNRVRQVLTQLYGPGTATGNGYLGDEDNGQMSAWYVFSALGFYPARMASTDYTIGAPLHPKATITLENGSTFTVNAPGVSDTNRYIQSATLNGVAYTKNYITHADLLAGGTLSFVMGPNPSSWGTGAGDIPASITTGTGAPVRMPDRATGGTITVSGENGTGEGRNQLVDDTSLTKWLTFANTATLTYQFSGSSSVAVKQYTLTSANDLPGRDPKNWTLQGSNDGVTWTTVDTRTNIDFADRRQTRAFVVASPTAYQRYRIQITANHGAAETQLAEWELIG
;
A
#
# COMPACT_ATOMS: atom_id res chain seq x y z
N MET A 1 -27.20 53.74 -16.01
CA MET A 1 -28.36 52.99 -16.52
C MET A 1 -28.26 51.60 -15.91
N SER A 2 -28.78 51.41 -14.68
CA SER A 2 -30.15 50.97 -14.30
C SER A 2 -30.17 49.45 -14.05
N GLY A 3 -30.41 48.92 -12.86
CA GLY A 3 -30.72 49.51 -11.55
C GLY A 3 -31.09 48.43 -10.51
N PHE A 4 -30.90 48.79 -9.22
CA PHE A 4 -31.60 48.36 -7.99
C PHE A 4 -31.54 46.88 -7.53
N ARG A 5 -30.93 46.50 -6.38
CA ARG A 5 -31.17 46.76 -4.93
C ARG A 5 -32.57 46.43 -4.38
N ARG A 6 -32.64 45.47 -3.43
CA ARG A 6 -33.23 45.50 -2.04
C ARG A 6 -33.78 44.11 -1.64
N LYS A 7 -33.31 43.49 -0.54
CA LYS A 7 -33.66 43.59 0.90
C LYS A 7 -34.63 42.49 1.37
N GLN A 8 -34.21 41.82 2.46
CA GLN A 8 -34.99 40.96 3.35
C GLN A 8 -36.21 41.66 3.95
N VAL A 9 -37.29 40.91 4.19
CA VAL A 9 -38.29 41.13 5.27
C VAL A 9 -38.89 39.79 5.71
N TRP A 10 -38.97 39.61 7.04
CA TRP A 10 -39.72 38.62 7.82
C TRP A 10 -41.23 38.91 7.81
N LEU A 11 -42.09 37.87 7.86
CA LEU A 11 -43.43 37.97 8.45
C LEU A 11 -44.00 36.57 8.76
N GLY A 12 -44.43 36.36 10.00
CA GLY A 12 -45.24 35.21 10.43
C GLY A 12 -46.73 35.53 10.44
N ILE A 13 -47.59 34.51 10.36
CA ILE A 13 -49.04 34.54 10.59
C ILE A 13 -49.46 33.15 11.13
N VAL A 14 -49.82 33.05 12.42
CA VAL A 14 -51.17 32.89 13.04
C VAL A 14 -51.87 31.55 12.80
N ALA A 15 -52.21 30.92 13.92
CA ALA A 15 -52.95 29.68 14.09
C ALA A 15 -54.47 29.83 13.87
N LEU A 16 -55.11 28.75 13.43
CA LEU A 16 -56.53 28.48 13.67
C LEU A 16 -56.72 26.99 13.99
N ALA A 17 -57.35 26.73 15.14
CA ALA A 17 -57.67 25.41 15.64
C ALA A 17 -59.13 25.05 15.34
N VAL A 18 -59.37 23.79 14.92
CA VAL A 18 -60.64 23.08 15.13
C VAL A 18 -60.28 21.63 15.45
N GLY A 19 -60.72 21.17 16.63
CA GLY A 19 -60.43 19.83 17.14
C GLY A 19 -61.52 18.81 16.79
N PHE A 20 -61.11 17.55 16.83
CA PHE A 20 -61.95 16.42 17.25
C PHE A 20 -61.13 15.56 18.21
N ALA A 21 -61.69 15.34 19.39
CA ALA A 21 -61.18 14.43 20.40
C ALA A 21 -61.57 12.99 20.07
N VAL A 22 -60.72 12.02 20.41
CA VAL A 22 -61.00 10.90 21.34
C VAL A 22 -59.84 9.90 21.28
N GLY A 23 -59.37 9.50 22.47
CA GLY A 23 -58.59 8.27 22.68
C GLY A 23 -57.13 8.53 23.06
N VAL A 24 -56.84 8.52 24.35
CA VAL A 24 -55.49 8.27 24.86
C VAL A 24 -55.31 6.75 24.90
N PRO A 25 -54.39 6.15 24.13
CA PRO A 25 -53.73 4.92 24.55
C PRO A 25 -52.52 5.32 25.39
N THR A 26 -52.50 4.76 26.58
CA THR A 26 -51.34 4.62 27.45
C THR A 26 -50.07 4.29 26.67
N SER A 27 -48.99 4.98 27.03
CA SER A 27 -47.57 4.66 26.76
C SER A 27 -47.32 3.28 26.14
N ALA A 28 -47.09 3.24 24.83
CA ALA A 28 -46.31 2.17 24.24
C ALA A 28 -44.85 2.37 24.71
N SER A 29 -44.31 1.40 25.43
CA SER A 29 -42.86 1.30 25.62
C SER A 29 -42.19 1.32 24.26
N ALA A 30 -41.08 2.05 24.16
CA ALA A 30 -40.18 1.90 23.04
C ALA A 30 -39.85 0.41 22.87
N ALA A 31 -40.14 -0.16 21.69
CA ALA A 31 -39.67 -1.49 21.34
C ALA A 31 -38.14 -1.52 21.53
N ALA A 32 -37.63 -2.55 22.18
CA ALA A 32 -36.19 -2.71 22.36
C ALA A 32 -35.53 -2.78 20.98
N SER A 33 -34.57 -1.89 20.70
CA SER A 33 -33.94 -1.81 19.37
C SER A 33 -32.91 -2.90 19.14
N ASP A 34 -32.28 -3.40 20.21
CA ASP A 34 -31.19 -4.37 20.18
C ASP A 34 -31.36 -5.40 21.33
N PHE A 35 -30.73 -6.56 21.16
CA PHE A 35 -30.58 -7.63 22.16
C PHE A 35 -29.10 -7.98 22.33
N SER A 36 -28.66 -8.21 23.57
CA SER A 36 -27.33 -8.73 23.87
C SER A 36 -27.35 -9.51 25.19
N SER A 37 -26.62 -10.62 25.24
CA SER A 37 -26.36 -11.40 26.45
C SER A 37 -25.01 -12.13 26.35
N GLY A 38 -24.08 -11.80 27.25
CA GLY A 38 -22.91 -12.64 27.58
C GLY A 38 -23.20 -13.61 28.73
N PHE A 39 -24.48 -13.72 29.13
CA PHE A 39 -24.94 -14.60 30.21
C PHE A 39 -24.40 -14.25 31.60
N GLU A 40 -23.76 -13.09 31.77
CA GLU A 40 -23.22 -12.63 33.04
C GLU A 40 -24.29 -12.13 34.02
N ALA A 41 -23.91 -12.01 35.29
CA ALA A 41 -24.79 -11.43 36.30
C ALA A 41 -25.07 -9.94 35.99
N GLY A 42 -26.29 -9.66 35.51
CA GLY A 42 -26.72 -8.34 35.07
C GLY A 42 -27.16 -8.29 33.61
N ASP A 43 -26.78 -9.29 32.82
CA ASP A 43 -27.22 -9.47 31.44
C ASP A 43 -28.65 -10.04 31.37
N VAL A 44 -29.25 -9.99 30.18
CA VAL A 44 -30.50 -10.70 29.91
C VAL A 44 -30.25 -12.21 30.06
N GLN A 45 -30.92 -12.85 31.01
CA GLN A 45 -30.75 -14.28 31.27
C GLN A 45 -31.72 -15.13 30.42
N PRO A 46 -31.35 -16.35 30.03
CA PRO A 46 -32.24 -17.25 29.28
C PRO A 46 -33.58 -17.40 29.98
N THR A 47 -34.68 -17.18 29.26
CA THR A 47 -36.03 -17.39 29.77
C THR A 47 -36.41 -18.87 29.75
N TRP A 48 -35.73 -19.65 28.92
CA TRP A 48 -35.97 -21.07 28.72
C TRP A 48 -34.68 -21.88 28.93
N THR A 49 -34.85 -23.09 29.46
CA THR A 49 -33.77 -24.05 29.70
C THR A 49 -34.32 -25.43 29.35
N ASN A 50 -33.56 -26.26 28.63
CA ASN A 50 -33.99 -27.59 28.23
C ASN A 50 -35.37 -27.64 27.52
N THR A 51 -35.73 -26.57 26.79
CA THR A 51 -37.03 -26.44 26.13
C THR A 51 -36.85 -26.54 24.62
N SER A 52 -37.36 -27.63 24.05
CA SER A 52 -37.25 -27.88 22.62
C SER A 52 -38.43 -27.32 21.86
N GLU A 53 -38.13 -26.60 20.79
CA GLU A 53 -39.13 -26.15 19.81
C GLU A 53 -39.36 -27.21 18.74
N ALA A 54 -38.29 -27.85 18.28
CA ALA A 54 -38.33 -28.95 17.35
C ALA A 54 -37.17 -29.91 17.63
N SER A 55 -37.43 -31.22 17.65
CA SER A 55 -36.39 -32.23 17.82
C SER A 55 -36.79 -33.53 17.13
N ALA A 56 -35.84 -34.15 16.46
CA ALA A 56 -35.96 -35.50 15.91
C ALA A 56 -34.63 -36.23 16.08
N ASN A 57 -34.70 -37.46 16.60
CA ASN A 57 -33.56 -38.36 16.77
C ASN A 57 -32.42 -37.84 17.69
N VAL A 58 -32.67 -36.83 18.52
CA VAL A 58 -31.69 -36.32 19.50
C VAL A 58 -32.21 -36.55 20.92
N GLY A 59 -31.36 -37.09 21.78
CA GLY A 59 -31.59 -37.21 23.23
C GLY A 59 -30.65 -36.31 24.04
N GLY A 60 -30.91 -36.19 25.34
CA GLY A 60 -30.04 -35.47 26.27
C GLY A 60 -28.71 -36.19 26.52
N TYR A 61 -27.68 -35.41 26.83
CA TYR A 61 -26.33 -35.93 27.14
C TYR A 61 -26.29 -36.66 28.51
N CYS A 62 -26.96 -36.10 29.51
CA CYS A 62 -27.25 -36.75 30.79
C CYS A 62 -28.68 -36.38 31.21
N CYS A 63 -29.36 -37.18 32.02
CA CYS A 63 -30.71 -36.89 32.55
C CYS A 63 -31.93 -37.24 31.67
N ALA A 64 -31.81 -38.16 30.70
CA ALA A 64 -32.94 -38.76 29.97
C ALA A 64 -33.89 -37.76 29.25
N LEU A 65 -33.35 -36.63 28.79
CA LEU A 65 -34.10 -35.69 27.95
C LEU A 65 -34.35 -36.30 26.55
N THR A 66 -35.47 -35.92 25.93
CA THR A 66 -35.85 -36.34 24.56
C THR A 66 -35.42 -35.33 23.49
N ALA A 67 -34.53 -34.41 23.84
CA ALA A 67 -33.96 -33.37 22.99
C ALA A 67 -32.60 -32.93 23.56
N MET A 68 -31.92 -32.01 22.85
CA MET A 68 -30.68 -31.37 23.31
C MET A 68 -30.88 -30.71 24.70
N GLU A 69 -29.86 -30.72 25.54
CA GLU A 69 -29.76 -29.97 26.79
C GLU A 69 -29.26 -28.55 26.49
N SER A 70 -29.77 -27.55 27.20
CA SER A 70 -29.25 -26.19 27.20
C SER A 70 -29.30 -25.58 28.59
N GLY A 71 -28.35 -24.72 28.95
CA GLY A 71 -28.39 -23.95 30.19
C GLY A 71 -27.11 -23.16 30.49
N THR A 72 -27.24 -22.05 31.22
CA THR A 72 -26.09 -21.21 31.61
C THR A 72 -25.17 -21.95 32.58
N ARG A 73 -23.86 -21.92 32.30
CA ARG A 73 -22.82 -22.57 33.11
C ARG A 73 -21.65 -21.60 33.34
N SER A 74 -21.05 -21.67 34.53
CA SER A 74 -19.78 -20.98 34.83
C SER A 74 -18.58 -21.92 34.61
N GLU A 75 -18.60 -22.63 33.49
CA GLU A 75 -17.58 -23.63 33.16
C GLU A 75 -16.57 -23.10 32.12
N ARG A 76 -17.03 -22.24 31.20
CA ARG A 76 -16.24 -21.77 30.06
C ARG A 76 -16.89 -20.55 29.40
N GLY A 77 -16.56 -19.33 29.84
CA GLY A 77 -16.91 -18.08 29.15
C GLY A 77 -15.91 -17.69 28.06
N HIS A 78 -16.36 -16.97 27.04
CA HIS A 78 -15.51 -16.26 26.08
C HIS A 78 -15.14 -14.89 26.64
N THR A 79 -16.15 -14.08 26.96
CA THR A 79 -16.01 -12.91 27.83
C THR A 79 -16.57 -13.24 29.21
N GLY A 80 -16.02 -12.63 30.26
CA GLY A 80 -16.48 -12.92 31.62
C GLY A 80 -16.25 -14.36 32.10
N THR A 81 -17.24 -14.93 32.79
CA THR A 81 -17.18 -16.22 33.50
C THR A 81 -18.31 -17.19 33.16
N ALA A 82 -19.39 -16.76 32.50
CA ALA A 82 -20.56 -17.54 32.18
C ALA A 82 -20.67 -17.79 30.66
N SER A 83 -21.39 -18.84 30.27
CA SER A 83 -21.80 -19.08 28.87
C SER A 83 -22.99 -20.03 28.81
N LEU A 84 -23.65 -20.09 27.66
CA LEU A 84 -24.76 -21.01 27.41
C LEU A 84 -24.23 -22.35 26.91
N MET A 85 -24.29 -23.37 27.75
CA MET A 85 -23.93 -24.73 27.36
C MET A 85 -25.04 -25.35 26.50
N TYR A 86 -24.63 -26.12 25.48
CA TYR A 86 -25.49 -27.06 24.76
C TYR A 86 -24.87 -28.45 24.80
N SER A 87 -25.70 -29.49 24.91
CA SER A 87 -25.21 -30.87 24.81
C SER A 87 -26.30 -31.86 24.42
N GLY A 88 -25.94 -32.98 23.80
CA GLY A 88 -26.91 -33.99 23.41
C GLY A 88 -26.26 -35.28 22.97
N ASN A 89 -27.10 -36.23 22.58
CA ASN A 89 -26.72 -37.49 21.98
C ASN A 89 -27.56 -37.73 20.74
N ASP A 90 -26.92 -37.77 19.58
CA ASP A 90 -27.54 -38.14 18.32
C ASP A 90 -27.79 -39.65 18.28
N LEU A 91 -29.06 -40.03 18.10
CA LEU A 91 -29.56 -41.40 18.24
C LEU A 91 -29.76 -42.10 16.89
N SER A 92 -29.58 -41.42 15.75
CA SER A 92 -29.86 -42.01 14.43
C SER A 92 -28.85 -41.63 13.37
N THR A 93 -28.43 -42.58 12.54
CA THR A 93 -27.59 -42.31 11.35
C THR A 93 -28.34 -41.65 10.19
N THR A 94 -29.56 -41.15 10.42
CA THR A 94 -30.38 -40.39 9.47
C THR A 94 -30.37 -38.91 9.86
N SER A 95 -31.14 -38.06 9.18
CA SER A 95 -31.29 -36.66 9.61
C SER A 95 -31.75 -36.58 11.06
N SER A 96 -30.99 -35.83 11.85
CA SER A 96 -31.17 -35.60 13.28
C SER A 96 -31.05 -34.11 13.55
N TYR A 97 -31.98 -33.56 14.31
CA TYR A 97 -31.96 -32.14 14.64
C TYR A 97 -32.56 -31.89 16.01
N SER A 98 -32.15 -30.80 16.64
CA SER A 98 -32.71 -30.31 17.88
C SER A 98 -32.52 -28.80 17.95
N TYR A 99 -33.61 -28.06 18.07
CA TYR A 99 -33.63 -26.62 18.22
C TYR A 99 -34.22 -26.27 19.60
N GLN A 100 -33.39 -25.63 20.42
CA GLN A 100 -33.73 -25.24 21.79
C GLN A 100 -34.08 -23.77 21.84
N ARG A 101 -35.22 -23.46 22.46
CA ARG A 101 -35.62 -22.09 22.77
C ARG A 101 -34.79 -21.57 23.94
N ILE A 102 -34.23 -20.37 23.79
CA ILE A 102 -33.37 -19.75 24.81
C ILE A 102 -33.97 -18.44 25.32
N PHE A 103 -34.33 -17.52 24.41
CA PHE A 103 -34.88 -16.21 24.76
C PHE A 103 -36.19 -15.93 24.03
N ASP A 104 -37.10 -15.25 24.71
CA ASP A 104 -38.20 -14.51 24.08
C ASP A 104 -37.77 -13.06 23.91
N VAL A 105 -37.89 -12.54 22.70
CA VAL A 105 -37.43 -11.19 22.35
C VAL A 105 -38.46 -10.50 21.45
N ASP A 106 -38.34 -9.18 21.32
CA ASP A 106 -39.15 -8.37 20.41
C ASP A 106 -38.22 -7.37 19.71
N VAL A 107 -37.39 -7.88 18.79
CA VAL A 107 -36.33 -7.11 18.13
C VAL A 107 -36.68 -6.91 16.65
N ALA A 108 -36.92 -5.66 16.26
CA ALA A 108 -37.20 -5.31 14.88
C ALA A 108 -35.93 -5.41 14.01
N VAL A 109 -36.05 -6.06 12.86
CA VAL A 109 -34.94 -6.23 11.91
C VAL A 109 -34.95 -5.10 10.88
N SER A 110 -33.99 -4.18 11.00
CA SER A 110 -33.63 -3.22 9.96
C SER A 110 -32.69 -3.84 8.89
N PRO A 111 -32.49 -3.20 7.72
CA PRO A 111 -31.52 -3.64 6.71
C PRO A 111 -30.06 -3.77 7.16
N THR A 112 -29.71 -3.20 8.32
CA THR A 112 -28.35 -3.26 8.88
C THR A 112 -28.26 -4.11 10.13
N THR A 113 -29.31 -4.84 10.48
CA THR A 113 -29.33 -5.69 11.67
C THR A 113 -28.39 -6.86 11.51
N THR A 114 -27.49 -7.03 12.47
CA THR A 114 -26.55 -8.15 12.53
C THR A 114 -26.90 -9.08 13.67
N LEU A 115 -26.76 -10.38 13.43
CA LEU A 115 -26.62 -11.41 14.44
C LEU A 115 -25.12 -11.66 14.65
N SER A 116 -24.66 -11.75 15.90
CA SER A 116 -23.32 -12.25 16.22
C SER A 116 -23.33 -13.10 17.49
N TYR A 117 -22.39 -14.04 17.57
CA TYR A 117 -22.17 -14.89 18.75
C TYR A 117 -20.80 -15.56 18.66
N TRP A 118 -20.29 -16.01 19.81
CA TRP A 118 -19.18 -16.93 19.91
C TRP A 118 -19.69 -18.36 20.13
N VAL A 119 -19.03 -19.35 19.54
CA VAL A 119 -19.35 -20.77 19.72
C VAL A 119 -18.08 -21.60 19.95
N PHE A 120 -18.13 -22.47 20.96
CA PHE A 120 -17.07 -23.41 21.34
C PHE A 120 -17.59 -24.85 21.23
N PRO A 121 -17.47 -25.50 20.06
CA PRO A 121 -17.76 -26.92 19.93
C PRO A 121 -16.65 -27.75 20.60
N GLN A 122 -16.99 -28.75 21.42
CA GLN A 122 -15.98 -29.61 22.04
C GLN A 122 -15.61 -30.80 21.13
N SER A 123 -14.32 -31.16 21.14
CA SER A 123 -13.87 -32.37 20.44
C SER A 123 -14.59 -33.63 20.95
N GLY A 124 -14.81 -34.57 20.03
CA GLY A 124 -15.68 -35.73 20.27
C GLY A 124 -17.16 -35.48 20.02
N GLY A 125 -17.56 -34.23 19.70
CA GLY A 125 -18.90 -33.85 19.25
C GLY A 125 -18.98 -33.50 17.76
N HIS A 126 -19.82 -32.52 17.43
CA HIS A 126 -20.10 -32.10 16.05
C HIS A 126 -20.04 -30.57 15.91
N LEU A 127 -19.71 -30.11 14.71
CA LEU A 127 -19.65 -28.69 14.34
C LEU A 127 -20.98 -28.18 13.77
N ASP A 128 -21.98 -29.06 13.61
CA ASP A 128 -23.27 -28.75 13.00
C ASP A 128 -24.20 -27.99 13.97
N VAL A 129 -23.74 -26.81 14.41
CA VAL A 129 -24.40 -25.97 15.42
C VAL A 129 -24.47 -24.51 14.99
N ALA A 130 -25.56 -23.82 15.32
CA ALA A 130 -25.72 -22.39 15.05
C ALA A 130 -26.79 -21.76 15.94
N VAL A 131 -26.80 -20.43 16.03
CA VAL A 131 -27.97 -19.68 16.50
C VAL A 131 -28.99 -19.59 15.37
N ASP A 132 -30.27 -19.82 15.68
CA ASP A 132 -31.40 -19.60 14.77
C ASP A 132 -32.38 -18.61 15.40
N LEU A 133 -33.15 -17.92 14.56
CA LEU A 133 -34.11 -16.91 15.00
C LEU A 133 -35.49 -17.26 14.44
N LEU A 134 -36.50 -17.35 15.31
CA LEU A 134 -37.90 -17.40 14.89
C LEU A 134 -38.44 -15.98 14.78
N PHE A 135 -39.09 -15.67 13.66
CA PHE A 135 -39.75 -14.39 13.44
C PHE A 135 -41.25 -14.47 13.77
N THR A 136 -41.86 -13.32 14.06
CA THR A 136 -43.30 -13.22 14.37
C THR A 136 -44.23 -13.68 13.23
N ASP A 137 -43.71 -13.82 12.01
CA ASP A 137 -44.44 -14.38 10.86
C ASP A 137 -44.37 -15.92 10.77
N GLY A 138 -43.70 -16.58 11.73
CA GLY A 138 -43.52 -18.03 11.80
C GLY A 138 -42.38 -18.59 10.95
N THR A 139 -41.59 -17.74 10.29
CA THR A 139 -40.41 -18.17 9.52
C THR A 139 -39.13 -18.17 10.36
N HIS A 140 -38.09 -18.85 9.89
CA HIS A 140 -36.80 -18.95 10.58
C HIS A 140 -35.64 -18.31 9.81
N LEU A 141 -34.61 -17.87 10.54
CA LEU A 141 -33.37 -17.36 9.95
C LEU A 141 -32.64 -18.44 9.15
N ARG A 142 -32.60 -19.69 9.65
CA ARG A 142 -31.95 -20.83 8.97
C ARG A 142 -32.45 -21.06 7.53
N ASP A 143 -33.68 -20.64 7.24
CA ASP A 143 -34.35 -20.78 5.93
C ASP A 143 -34.26 -19.51 5.06
N SER A 144 -33.72 -18.41 5.58
CA SER A 144 -33.69 -17.10 4.90
C SER A 144 -32.62 -16.94 3.81
N GLY A 145 -31.64 -17.85 3.80
CA GLY A 145 -30.43 -17.72 2.98
C GLY A 145 -29.40 -16.72 3.51
N ALA A 146 -29.56 -16.21 4.74
CA ALA A 146 -28.53 -15.42 5.41
C ALA A 146 -27.22 -16.21 5.53
N VAL A 147 -26.10 -15.51 5.34
CA VAL A 147 -24.74 -16.07 5.40
C VAL A 147 -23.91 -15.34 6.45
N ASP A 148 -22.94 -16.04 7.03
CA ASP A 148 -21.98 -15.51 7.97
C ASP A 148 -20.88 -14.67 7.28
N GLN A 149 -19.88 -14.21 8.05
CA GLN A 149 -18.76 -13.41 7.54
C GLN A 149 -17.89 -14.14 6.50
N HIS A 150 -17.98 -15.47 6.45
CA HIS A 150 -17.28 -16.33 5.49
C HIS A 150 -18.15 -16.70 4.28
N GLY A 151 -19.39 -16.20 4.20
CA GLY A 151 -20.32 -16.53 3.14
C GLY A 151 -20.99 -17.91 3.28
N VAL A 152 -20.85 -18.56 4.44
CA VAL A 152 -21.50 -19.84 4.74
C VAL A 152 -22.86 -19.58 5.37
N ARG A 153 -23.89 -20.34 4.99
CA ARG A 153 -25.26 -20.13 5.53
C ARG A 153 -25.28 -20.23 7.05
N VAL A 154 -26.00 -19.33 7.71
CA VAL A 154 -26.25 -19.37 9.16
C VAL A 154 -27.30 -20.43 9.46
N HIS A 155 -26.88 -21.69 9.36
CA HIS A 155 -27.68 -22.88 9.57
C HIS A 155 -26.76 -23.98 10.09
N PRO A 156 -27.16 -24.76 11.12
CA PRO A 156 -26.24 -25.68 11.79
C PRO A 156 -25.49 -26.62 10.83
N THR A 157 -26.19 -27.32 9.94
CA THR A 157 -25.57 -28.20 8.91
C THR A 157 -24.53 -27.51 8.02
N PHE A 158 -24.78 -26.26 7.61
CA PHE A 158 -23.88 -25.54 6.72
C PHE A 158 -22.68 -24.98 7.47
N GLN A 159 -22.85 -24.58 8.73
CA GLN A 159 -21.73 -24.19 9.61
C GLN A 159 -20.80 -25.38 9.86
N GLY A 160 -21.35 -26.58 10.09
CA GLY A 160 -20.57 -27.79 10.27
C GLY A 160 -19.83 -28.24 9.00
N SER A 161 -20.52 -28.31 7.87
CA SER A 161 -19.94 -28.72 6.58
C SER A 161 -19.07 -27.64 5.90
N GLY A 162 -19.27 -26.38 6.25
CA GLY A 162 -18.56 -25.23 5.68
C GLY A 162 -17.11 -25.08 6.16
N SER A 163 -16.66 -25.89 7.12
CA SER A 163 -15.31 -25.84 7.70
C SER A 163 -14.93 -24.46 8.29
N VAL A 164 -15.93 -23.72 8.77
CA VAL A 164 -15.76 -22.38 9.38
C VAL A 164 -15.65 -22.45 10.91
N LEU A 165 -16.06 -23.56 11.52
CA LEU A 165 -15.91 -23.81 12.95
C LEU A 165 -14.80 -24.83 13.21
N SER A 166 -14.09 -24.65 14.31
CA SER A 166 -13.07 -25.57 14.81
C SER A 166 -13.39 -26.05 16.22
N PHE A 167 -13.04 -27.29 16.52
CA PHE A 167 -13.20 -27.86 17.86
C PHE A 167 -12.24 -27.24 18.87
N ASP A 168 -12.66 -27.21 20.12
CA ASP A 168 -11.89 -26.80 21.30
C ASP A 168 -11.28 -25.39 21.24
N VAL A 169 -11.83 -24.52 20.39
CA VAL A 169 -11.52 -23.10 20.31
C VAL A 169 -12.82 -22.29 20.21
N TRP A 170 -12.77 -21.03 20.65
CA TRP A 170 -13.88 -20.10 20.44
C TRP A 170 -13.88 -19.65 18.99
N ASN A 171 -15.01 -19.82 18.31
CA ASN A 171 -15.24 -19.40 16.93
C ASN A 171 -16.22 -18.25 16.93
N PHE A 172 -15.89 -17.15 16.26
CA PHE A 172 -16.81 -16.02 16.10
C PHE A 172 -17.69 -16.25 14.89
N VAL A 173 -18.99 -16.00 15.02
CA VAL A 173 -19.93 -16.02 13.89
C VAL A 173 -20.69 -14.70 13.89
N THR A 174 -20.75 -14.03 12.74
CA THR A 174 -21.57 -12.83 12.53
C THR A 174 -22.22 -12.83 11.16
N SER A 175 -23.45 -12.34 11.08
CA SER A 175 -24.23 -12.26 9.85
C SER A 175 -25.07 -11.00 9.82
N ASN A 176 -25.04 -10.26 8.69
CA ASN A 176 -26.01 -9.19 8.42
C ASN A 176 -27.35 -9.82 8.00
N ILE A 177 -28.12 -10.26 8.99
CA ILE A 177 -29.44 -10.87 8.78
C ILE A 177 -30.41 -9.88 8.10
N GLY A 178 -30.23 -8.57 8.32
CA GLY A 178 -31.02 -7.51 7.69
C GLY A 178 -31.02 -7.56 6.17
N ALA A 179 -29.96 -8.07 5.55
CA ALA A 179 -29.89 -8.23 4.09
C ALA A 179 -30.95 -9.20 3.51
N ASN A 180 -31.44 -10.13 4.33
CA ASN A 180 -32.37 -11.18 3.91
C ASN A 180 -33.76 -11.03 4.54
N VAL A 181 -33.82 -10.51 5.78
CA VAL A 181 -35.05 -10.51 6.60
C VAL A 181 -35.43 -9.14 7.16
N ALA A 182 -34.94 -8.05 6.58
CA ALA A 182 -35.39 -6.70 6.95
C ALA A 182 -36.92 -6.56 6.89
N GLY A 183 -37.47 -5.83 7.86
CA GLY A 183 -38.91 -5.64 8.05
C GLY A 183 -39.60 -6.73 8.88
N LYS A 184 -38.89 -7.81 9.25
CA LYS A 184 -39.38 -8.80 10.21
C LYS A 184 -39.08 -8.39 11.65
N THR A 185 -39.71 -9.06 12.60
CA THR A 185 -39.43 -8.93 14.04
C THR A 185 -39.02 -10.30 14.58
N VAL A 186 -37.88 -10.36 15.27
CA VAL A 186 -37.44 -11.57 15.98
C VAL A 186 -38.33 -11.77 17.20
N ASP A 187 -38.94 -12.93 17.29
CA ASP A 187 -39.80 -13.37 18.40
C ASP A 187 -39.01 -14.23 19.40
N GLN A 188 -38.13 -15.12 18.89
CA GLN A 188 -37.38 -16.05 19.73
C GLN A 188 -35.96 -16.23 19.22
N ILE A 189 -35.03 -16.39 20.15
CA ILE A 189 -33.64 -16.80 19.88
C ILE A 189 -33.50 -18.26 20.27
N LEU A 190 -33.04 -19.05 19.30
CA LEU A 190 -32.85 -20.49 19.40
C LEU A 190 -31.38 -20.84 19.23
N ILE A 191 -30.97 -21.99 19.78
CA ILE A 191 -29.74 -22.66 19.37
C ILE A 191 -30.10 -24.00 18.75
N GLY A 192 -29.46 -24.30 17.62
CA GLY A 192 -29.75 -25.48 16.81
C GLY A 192 -28.56 -26.41 16.71
N TYR A 193 -28.85 -27.70 16.78
CA TYR A 193 -28.03 -28.78 16.23
C TYR A 193 -28.82 -29.38 15.06
N ASP A 194 -28.21 -29.52 13.89
CA ASP A 194 -28.88 -30.11 12.71
C ASP A 194 -27.85 -30.79 11.81
N GLN A 195 -27.84 -32.11 11.85
CA GLN A 195 -26.81 -32.93 11.24
C GLN A 195 -27.46 -33.97 10.32
N PRO A 196 -26.96 -34.14 9.07
CA PRO A 196 -27.67 -34.94 8.09
C PRO A 196 -27.51 -36.47 8.24
N LEU A 197 -26.40 -36.99 8.78
CA LEU A 197 -26.08 -38.44 8.82
C LEU A 197 -24.96 -38.80 9.86
N ASN A 198 -25.25 -38.94 11.16
CA ASN A 198 -24.26 -39.42 12.16
C ASN A 198 -24.90 -39.88 13.48
N THR A 199 -24.15 -40.57 14.35
CA THR A 199 -24.55 -40.88 15.73
C THR A 199 -23.46 -40.52 16.72
N GLY A 200 -23.83 -40.13 17.93
CA GLY A 200 -22.87 -39.84 18.99
C GLY A 200 -23.20 -38.62 19.84
N THR A 201 -22.44 -38.44 20.90
CA THR A 201 -22.63 -37.32 21.82
C THR A 201 -22.01 -36.05 21.29
N PHE A 202 -22.64 -34.91 21.51
CA PHE A 202 -22.08 -33.60 21.22
C PHE A 202 -22.25 -32.67 22.41
N ARG A 203 -21.31 -31.72 22.56
CA ARG A 203 -21.34 -30.69 23.61
C ARG A 203 -20.58 -29.46 23.16
N GLY A 204 -20.99 -28.30 23.64
CA GLY A 204 -20.29 -27.05 23.45
C GLY A 204 -20.94 -25.90 24.20
N TYR A 205 -20.50 -24.68 23.86
CA TYR A 205 -20.95 -23.45 24.50
C TYR A 205 -21.20 -22.36 23.46
N PHE A 206 -22.20 -21.54 23.70
CA PHE A 206 -22.42 -20.26 23.02
C PHE A 206 -22.18 -19.12 24.01
N ASP A 207 -21.63 -18.02 23.52
CA ASP A 207 -21.42 -16.81 24.31
C ASP A 207 -21.67 -15.54 23.48
N ASP A 208 -21.88 -14.41 24.16
CA ASP A 208 -22.08 -13.07 23.60
C ASP A 208 -23.09 -13.01 22.43
N ILE A 209 -24.29 -13.60 22.60
CA ILE A 209 -25.32 -13.55 21.56
C ILE A 209 -25.85 -12.12 21.47
N GLN A 210 -25.74 -11.53 20.29
CA GLN A 210 -26.18 -10.16 20.01
C GLN A 210 -27.02 -10.10 18.74
N ILE A 211 -28.14 -9.39 18.82
CA ILE A 211 -28.94 -8.97 17.66
C ILE A 211 -29.06 -7.46 17.77
N ALA A 212 -28.33 -6.74 16.96
CA ALA A 212 -28.36 -5.29 17.02
C ALA A 212 -28.47 -4.71 15.61
N ALA A 213 -29.18 -3.59 15.48
CA ALA A 213 -28.98 -2.74 14.32
C ALA A 213 -27.51 -2.32 14.34
N ASN A 214 -26.74 -2.81 13.38
CA ASN A 214 -25.42 -2.23 13.16
C ASN A 214 -25.73 -0.84 12.60
N ALA A 215 -25.74 0.19 13.46
CA ALA A 215 -25.69 1.55 12.98
C ALA A 215 -24.55 1.56 11.98
N ALA A 216 -24.78 1.99 10.73
CA ALA A 216 -23.70 2.07 9.77
C ALA A 216 -22.60 2.91 10.42
N GLY A 217 -21.57 2.24 10.91
CA GLY A 217 -20.48 2.86 11.62
C GLY A 217 -19.85 3.88 10.70
N ARG A 218 -19.14 4.83 11.27
CA ARG A 218 -18.30 5.70 10.46
C ARG A 218 -17.36 4.80 9.67
N LEU A 219 -17.00 5.16 8.43
CA LEU A 219 -16.12 4.31 7.62
C LEU A 219 -14.79 4.07 8.33
N SER A 220 -14.34 5.06 9.09
CA SER A 220 -13.18 4.96 9.96
C SER A 220 -13.27 3.90 11.06
N ASP A 221 -14.47 3.44 11.42
CA ASP A 221 -14.67 2.39 12.44
C ASP A 221 -14.37 0.99 11.88
N TYR A 222 -14.44 0.80 10.56
CA TYR A 222 -14.01 -0.44 9.90
C TYR A 222 -12.49 -0.58 9.86
N VAL A 223 -11.73 0.50 10.07
CA VAL A 223 -10.27 0.43 10.06
C VAL A 223 -9.78 -0.32 11.30
N GLU A 224 -9.02 -1.41 11.08
CA GLU A 224 -8.29 -2.15 12.11
C GLU A 224 -6.79 -1.89 11.92
N THR A 225 -6.22 -1.06 12.78
CA THR A 225 -4.81 -0.64 12.66
C THR A 225 -3.81 -1.66 13.18
N ARG A 226 -4.27 -2.71 13.88
CA ARG A 226 -3.42 -3.84 14.29
C ARG A 226 -3.26 -4.88 13.18
N ARG A 227 -3.96 -4.71 12.07
CA ARG A 227 -3.81 -5.56 10.90
C ARG A 227 -2.38 -5.45 10.34
N GLY A 228 -1.66 -6.56 10.39
CA GLY A 228 -0.26 -6.70 9.96
C GLY A 228 0.79 -6.46 11.04
N THR A 229 0.42 -6.59 12.32
CA THR A 229 1.30 -6.31 13.47
C THR A 229 1.81 -7.57 14.18
N ASN A 230 1.46 -8.76 13.70
CA ASN A 230 1.89 -10.03 14.28
C ASN A 230 3.08 -10.63 13.53
N ASN A 231 4.26 -10.06 13.72
CA ASN A 231 5.47 -10.43 12.98
C ASN A 231 6.40 -11.29 13.84
N GLN A 232 7.43 -11.86 13.23
CA GLN A 232 8.50 -12.59 13.94
C GLN A 232 9.82 -11.85 13.77
N GLY A 233 9.80 -10.54 14.05
CA GLY A 233 10.89 -9.62 13.75
C GLY A 233 11.36 -9.78 12.30
N ALA A 234 12.68 -9.77 12.09
CA ALA A 234 13.26 -9.88 10.76
C ALA A 234 13.09 -11.24 10.05
N SER A 235 12.50 -12.24 10.71
CA SER A 235 12.46 -13.61 10.18
C SER A 235 11.18 -13.97 9.42
N TYR A 236 10.08 -13.23 9.66
CA TYR A 236 8.79 -13.45 8.99
C TYR A 236 7.88 -12.23 9.18
N SER A 237 7.33 -11.72 8.09
CA SER A 237 6.36 -10.63 8.08
C SER A 237 4.91 -11.11 7.99
N ARG A 238 4.01 -10.35 8.60
CA ARG A 238 2.56 -10.40 8.35
C ARG A 238 2.03 -9.04 7.90
N GLY A 239 2.91 -8.15 7.50
CA GLY A 239 2.67 -6.76 7.16
C GLY A 239 3.78 -5.83 7.64
N ASN A 240 4.52 -6.22 8.69
CA ASN A 240 5.52 -5.39 9.36
C ASN A 240 5.02 -3.97 9.67
N THR A 241 3.76 -3.90 10.07
CA THR A 241 3.08 -2.63 10.41
C THR A 241 3.03 -2.41 11.92
N PHE A 242 2.61 -1.21 12.32
CA PHE A 242 2.25 -0.85 13.69
C PHE A 242 0.86 -0.15 13.73
N PRO A 243 0.18 -0.13 14.89
CA PRO A 243 -1.12 0.52 15.04
C PRO A 243 -0.99 2.03 15.24
N GLY A 244 -0.81 2.75 14.14
CA GLY A 244 -0.79 4.22 14.15
C GLY A 244 -2.20 4.82 14.19
N ALA A 245 -2.47 5.71 15.13
CA ALA A 245 -3.53 6.71 15.00
C ALA A 245 -2.92 7.96 14.35
N THR A 246 -3.50 8.41 13.24
CA THR A 246 -3.00 9.56 12.47
C THR A 246 -4.14 10.20 11.67
N VAL A 247 -3.81 11.18 10.83
CA VAL A 247 -4.68 11.71 9.78
C VAL A 247 -4.11 11.30 8.41
N PRO A 248 -4.88 11.34 7.31
CA PRO A 248 -4.35 10.99 5.99
C PRO A 248 -3.06 11.78 5.66
N HIS A 249 -1.98 11.06 5.35
CA HIS A 249 -0.62 11.59 5.09
C HIS A 249 -0.05 12.43 6.24
N GLY A 250 -0.44 12.12 7.48
CA GLY A 250 -0.12 12.93 8.67
C GLY A 250 1.38 13.10 8.90
N PHE A 251 1.76 14.23 9.47
CA PHE A 251 3.14 14.56 9.81
C PHE A 251 3.67 13.65 10.92
N ASN A 252 2.84 13.35 11.92
CA ASN A 252 3.15 12.41 12.99
C ASN A 252 2.27 11.16 12.93
N PHE A 253 2.85 10.00 13.23
CA PHE A 253 2.10 8.85 13.68
C PHE A 253 2.06 8.80 15.20
N TRP A 254 0.90 8.47 15.76
CA TRP A 254 0.74 8.28 17.19
C TRP A 254 0.43 6.83 17.50
N THR A 255 1.33 6.13 18.19
CA THR A 255 1.26 4.66 18.34
C THR A 255 1.60 4.20 19.75
N PRO A 256 1.04 3.08 20.25
CA PRO A 256 1.64 2.35 21.36
C PRO A 256 3.02 1.78 20.97
N PHE A 257 3.86 1.59 21.99
CA PHE A 257 5.17 0.95 21.91
C PHE A 257 5.16 -0.26 22.85
N THR A 258 5.25 -1.47 22.30
CA THR A 258 5.54 -2.67 23.11
C THR A 258 7.04 -2.80 23.36
N LYS A 259 7.86 -2.17 22.50
CA LYS A 259 9.33 -2.09 22.63
C LYS A 259 9.78 -0.62 22.67
N GLY A 260 9.80 -0.04 23.88
CA GLY A 260 10.04 1.39 24.11
C GLY A 260 11.47 1.90 23.88
N ASN A 261 12.41 1.05 23.44
CA ASN A 261 13.78 1.48 23.08
C ASN A 261 14.16 0.97 21.67
N SER A 262 13.14 0.76 20.85
CA SER A 262 13.25 0.24 19.48
C SER A 262 13.06 1.38 18.48
N ASP A 263 13.75 1.30 17.34
CA ASP A 263 13.54 2.16 16.18
C ASP A 263 13.28 1.33 14.90
N ASN A 264 12.79 0.09 15.05
CA ASN A 264 12.42 -0.78 13.92
C ASN A 264 11.10 -1.55 14.12
N TRP A 265 10.99 -2.35 15.17
CA TRP A 265 9.73 -2.99 15.55
C TRP A 265 9.22 -2.31 16.81
N LEU A 266 8.38 -1.30 16.64
CA LEU A 266 7.85 -0.50 17.76
C LEU A 266 6.77 -1.24 18.56
N TYR A 267 5.96 -2.03 17.83
CA TYR A 267 4.83 -2.79 18.35
C TYR A 267 4.82 -4.19 17.74
N GLU A 268 4.54 -5.20 18.55
CA GLU A 268 4.22 -6.56 18.10
C GLU A 268 2.95 -7.06 18.77
N TRP A 269 2.04 -7.64 17.99
CA TRP A 269 0.80 -8.24 18.48
C TRP A 269 1.06 -9.30 19.56
N ALA A 270 2.13 -10.08 19.44
CA ALA A 270 2.43 -11.14 20.39
C ALA A 270 2.86 -10.62 21.78
N ASP A 271 3.24 -9.34 21.89
CA ASP A 271 3.68 -8.76 23.16
C ASP A 271 2.49 -8.45 24.07
N ASN A 272 2.51 -9.00 25.29
CA ASN A 272 1.47 -8.81 26.31
C ASN A 272 1.75 -7.63 27.26
N THR A 273 2.74 -6.80 26.93
CA THR A 273 3.06 -5.58 27.68
C THR A 273 3.24 -4.39 26.77
N VAL A 274 2.81 -3.22 27.25
CA VAL A 274 3.05 -1.93 26.61
C VAL A 274 4.02 -1.12 27.46
N GLN A 275 4.99 -0.49 26.80
CA GLN A 275 6.10 0.24 27.41
C GLN A 275 5.98 1.76 27.21
N GLY A 276 5.08 2.22 26.34
CA GLY A 276 4.78 3.65 26.16
C GLY A 276 3.80 3.91 25.03
N PHE A 277 3.47 5.19 24.84
CA PHE A 277 2.66 5.72 23.75
C PHE A 277 3.34 6.97 23.22
N GLY A 278 3.44 7.15 21.92
CA GLY A 278 4.33 8.19 21.42
C GLY A 278 4.15 8.56 19.98
N VAL A 279 4.99 9.50 19.56
CA VAL A 279 5.16 9.90 18.17
C VAL A 279 6.22 9.03 17.51
N SER A 280 5.91 8.59 16.29
CA SER A 280 6.79 7.86 15.38
C SER A 280 6.71 8.45 13.97
N HIS A 281 7.78 8.26 13.20
CA HIS A 281 7.85 8.54 11.77
C HIS A 281 8.37 7.34 10.97
N GLU A 282 8.31 6.15 11.54
CA GLU A 282 8.82 4.92 10.94
C GLU A 282 8.03 4.57 9.67
N PRO A 283 8.69 4.42 8.49
CA PRO A 283 8.02 3.93 7.29
C PRO A 283 8.00 2.41 7.18
N SER A 284 9.02 1.75 7.73
CA SER A 284 9.14 0.30 7.82
C SER A 284 10.21 -0.06 8.85
N PRO A 285 10.18 -1.26 9.45
CA PRO A 285 11.24 -1.72 10.36
C PRO A 285 12.63 -1.74 9.71
N TRP A 286 12.71 -1.88 8.39
CA TRP A 286 13.97 -1.99 7.64
C TRP A 286 14.66 -0.64 7.46
N ILE A 287 13.88 0.42 7.33
CA ILE A 287 14.38 1.80 7.25
C ILE A 287 14.59 2.35 8.65
N GLY A 288 13.67 2.03 9.56
CA GLY A 288 13.64 2.41 10.96
C GLY A 288 13.12 3.83 11.22
N ASP A 289 12.87 4.12 12.49
CA ASP A 289 12.29 5.37 12.97
C ASP A 289 13.36 6.48 13.15
N TYR A 290 12.90 7.72 13.20
CA TYR A 290 13.69 8.90 13.51
C TYR A 290 12.90 9.88 14.37
N ALA A 291 13.61 10.62 15.22
CA ALA A 291 13.06 11.65 16.09
C ALA A 291 11.75 11.25 16.83
N GLN A 292 11.77 10.08 17.49
CA GLN A 292 10.64 9.57 18.28
C GLN A 292 10.61 10.10 19.72
N LEU A 293 9.41 10.20 20.29
CA LEU A 293 9.17 10.53 21.71
C LEU A 293 8.01 9.70 22.24
N GLN A 294 8.21 9.06 23.38
CA GLN A 294 7.25 8.22 24.08
C GLN A 294 6.84 8.86 25.39
N VAL A 295 5.63 8.56 25.83
CA VAL A 295 5.12 8.86 27.16
C VAL A 295 4.54 7.62 27.82
N MET A 296 4.69 7.52 29.14
CA MET A 296 4.12 6.41 29.90
C MET A 296 3.48 6.93 31.20
N PRO A 297 2.15 6.83 31.36
CA PRO A 297 1.49 7.14 32.62
C PRO A 297 1.68 6.00 33.62
N MET A 298 1.95 6.32 34.89
CA MET A 298 2.19 5.33 35.95
C MET A 298 1.70 5.82 37.31
N THR A 299 1.58 4.89 38.27
CA THR A 299 1.41 5.19 39.69
C THR A 299 2.62 4.72 40.51
N GLY A 300 2.90 5.40 41.62
CA GLY A 300 3.96 5.05 42.57
C GLY A 300 5.35 5.60 42.23
N ALA A 301 6.37 4.75 42.41
CA ALA A 301 7.78 5.11 42.19
C ALA A 301 8.10 5.31 40.71
N VAL A 302 9.07 6.20 40.42
CA VAL A 302 9.52 6.45 39.04
C VAL A 302 10.25 5.21 38.52
N LYS A 303 9.76 4.66 37.41
CA LYS A 303 10.41 3.56 36.67
C LYS A 303 10.76 4.09 35.29
N SER A 304 12.05 4.26 35.00
CA SER A 304 12.49 4.95 33.78
C SER A 304 12.80 3.99 32.62
N THR A 305 13.34 2.81 32.89
CA THR A 305 13.68 1.84 31.83
C THR A 305 12.43 1.19 31.25
N PRO A 306 12.40 0.84 29.95
CA PRO A 306 11.24 0.22 29.31
C PRO A 306 10.74 -1.03 30.04
N ALA A 307 11.66 -1.94 30.43
CA ALA A 307 11.32 -3.16 31.17
C ALA A 307 10.72 -2.88 32.56
N ALA A 308 11.18 -1.83 33.25
CA ALA A 308 10.66 -1.50 34.57
C ALA A 308 9.29 -0.81 34.49
N ARG A 309 9.09 0.06 33.49
CA ARG A 309 7.86 0.87 33.35
C ARG A 309 6.69 0.13 32.70
N GLN A 310 6.94 -1.01 32.05
CA GLN A 310 5.94 -1.74 31.30
C GLN A 310 4.66 -2.03 32.11
N SER A 311 3.53 -2.02 31.42
CA SER A 311 2.26 -2.52 31.95
C SER A 311 1.81 -3.72 31.15
N THR A 312 1.29 -4.74 31.81
CA THR A 312 0.46 -5.74 31.16
C THR A 312 -0.79 -5.09 30.57
N TYR A 313 -1.25 -5.61 29.44
CA TYR A 313 -2.52 -5.25 28.78
C TYR A 313 -3.06 -6.47 28.01
N SER A 314 -4.28 -6.35 27.47
CA SER A 314 -4.91 -7.36 26.64
C SER A 314 -5.57 -6.72 25.42
N HIS A 315 -5.52 -7.38 24.26
CA HIS A 315 -6.21 -6.94 23.04
C HIS A 315 -7.73 -6.86 23.19
N ALA A 316 -8.31 -7.58 24.16
CA ALA A 316 -9.74 -7.49 24.48
C ALA A 316 -10.14 -6.12 25.02
N ASN A 317 -9.20 -5.42 25.66
CA ASN A 317 -9.38 -4.06 26.19
C ASN A 317 -8.73 -2.99 25.30
N GLU A 318 -8.29 -3.39 24.11
CA GLU A 318 -7.59 -2.54 23.15
C GLU A 318 -8.51 -2.17 21.99
N VAL A 319 -8.60 -0.88 21.70
CA VAL A 319 -9.29 -0.34 20.54
C VAL A 319 -8.27 0.42 19.70
N ALA A 320 -8.06 -0.02 18.45
CA ALA A 320 -7.02 0.52 17.58
C ALA A 320 -7.58 0.92 16.21
N LYS A 321 -7.99 2.19 16.10
CA LYS A 321 -8.62 2.80 14.92
C LYS A 321 -7.73 3.88 14.32
N ALA A 322 -7.96 4.23 13.05
CA ALA A 322 -7.20 5.26 12.33
C ALA A 322 -7.11 6.59 13.08
N HIS A 323 -8.17 6.95 13.79
CA HIS A 323 -8.36 8.24 14.46
C HIS A 323 -8.33 8.14 16.00
N TYR A 324 -8.17 6.94 16.56
CA TYR A 324 -8.33 6.70 17.99
C TYR A 324 -7.62 5.43 18.43
N TYR A 325 -6.84 5.53 19.50
CA TYR A 325 -6.29 4.37 20.19
C TYR A 325 -6.71 4.39 21.67
N LYS A 326 -7.04 3.22 22.23
CA LYS A 326 -7.33 3.02 23.66
C LYS A 326 -6.79 1.69 24.13
N THR A 327 -6.21 1.65 25.33
CA THR A 327 -5.91 0.39 26.03
C THR A 327 -5.98 0.55 27.55
N GLN A 328 -6.13 -0.57 28.26
CA GLN A 328 -6.06 -0.64 29.72
C GLN A 328 -4.66 -1.06 30.17
N LEU A 329 -4.05 -0.25 31.04
CA LEU A 329 -2.77 -0.54 31.69
C LEU A 329 -3.05 -1.26 33.01
N ASP A 330 -3.12 -2.60 32.98
CA ASP A 330 -3.53 -3.41 34.13
C ASP A 330 -2.58 -3.27 35.33
N THR A 331 -1.28 -3.11 35.07
CA THR A 331 -0.27 -2.95 36.13
C THR A 331 -0.48 -1.68 36.97
N TYR A 332 -1.03 -0.63 36.36
CA TYR A 332 -1.22 0.68 37.01
C TYR A 332 -2.69 1.04 37.26
N GLY A 333 -3.64 0.25 36.75
CA GLY A 333 -5.07 0.57 36.81
C GLY A 333 -5.44 1.83 36.02
N ILE A 334 -4.70 2.14 34.94
CA ILE A 334 -4.88 3.37 34.15
C ILE A 334 -5.46 3.02 32.78
N THR A 335 -6.53 3.70 32.35
CA THR A 335 -6.94 3.65 30.93
C THR A 335 -6.19 4.74 30.16
N ALA A 336 -5.51 4.37 29.08
CA ALA A 336 -4.84 5.30 28.17
C ALA A 336 -5.63 5.45 26.87
N GLU A 337 -5.85 6.68 26.43
CA GLU A 337 -6.54 7.04 25.21
C GLU A 337 -5.72 8.06 24.41
N LEU A 338 -5.76 7.98 23.07
CA LEU A 338 -5.00 8.83 22.16
C LEU A 338 -5.84 9.25 20.96
N ALA A 339 -5.78 10.53 20.60
CA ALA A 339 -6.41 11.09 19.40
C ALA A 339 -5.42 12.02 18.65
N PRO A 340 -5.28 11.87 17.32
CA PRO A 340 -4.27 12.58 16.55
C PRO A 340 -4.81 13.85 15.87
N THR A 341 -3.90 14.73 15.50
CA THR A 341 -4.03 15.74 14.43
C THR A 341 -2.81 15.57 13.49
N ASP A 342 -2.51 16.53 12.62
CA ASP A 342 -1.38 16.41 11.68
C ASP A 342 -0.04 16.47 12.44
N HIS A 343 0.19 17.54 13.21
CA HIS A 343 1.43 17.81 13.96
C HIS A 343 1.28 17.65 15.47
N ALA A 344 0.06 17.42 15.97
CA ALA A 344 -0.21 17.26 17.40
C ALA A 344 -1.01 16.00 17.73
N GLY A 345 -1.08 15.68 19.01
CA GLY A 345 -1.82 14.57 19.57
C GLY A 345 -2.31 14.92 20.98
N VAL A 346 -3.50 14.43 21.31
CA VAL A 346 -4.08 14.58 22.64
C VAL A 346 -4.18 13.19 23.26
N MET A 347 -3.55 13.03 24.43
CA MET A 347 -3.62 11.82 25.22
C MET A 347 -4.43 12.09 26.49
N ARG A 348 -5.31 11.15 26.83
CA ARG A 348 -6.16 11.20 28.02
C ARG A 348 -5.91 9.95 28.85
N PHE A 349 -5.55 10.15 30.11
CA PHE A 349 -5.25 9.07 31.05
C PHE A 349 -6.27 9.10 32.19
N THR A 350 -7.01 8.00 32.36
CA THR A 350 -7.94 7.85 33.48
C THR A 350 -7.22 7.10 34.60
N PHE A 351 -6.88 7.81 35.67
CA PHE A 351 -6.10 7.27 36.79
C PHE A 351 -6.98 6.66 37.89
N PRO A 352 -6.45 5.69 38.66
CA PRO A 352 -7.04 5.33 39.94
C PRO A 352 -6.73 6.42 40.99
N SER A 353 -7.28 6.27 42.19
CA SER A 353 -6.87 7.13 43.30
C SER A 353 -5.44 6.79 43.72
N ALA A 354 -4.55 7.78 43.67
CA ALA A 354 -3.16 7.61 44.07
C ALA A 354 -2.56 8.95 44.54
N ALA A 355 -1.73 8.89 45.58
CA ALA A 355 -0.98 10.05 46.07
C ALA A 355 0.17 10.43 45.10
N GLU A 356 0.71 9.44 44.38
CA GLU A 356 1.78 9.61 43.41
C GLU A 356 1.34 9.01 42.06
N SER A 357 0.81 9.86 41.18
CA SER A 357 0.59 9.56 39.76
C SER A 357 1.58 10.36 38.92
N MET A 358 2.01 9.82 37.78
CA MET A 358 3.00 10.47 36.93
C MET A 358 2.76 10.24 35.44
N ILE A 359 3.41 11.08 34.63
CA ILE A 359 3.65 10.86 33.21
C ILE A 359 5.17 10.96 33.00
N LEU A 360 5.77 9.87 32.53
CA LEU A 360 7.15 9.82 32.05
C LEU A 360 7.17 10.24 30.57
N PHE A 361 8.18 10.99 30.17
CA PHE A 361 8.56 11.30 28.79
C PHE A 361 9.91 10.65 28.54
N ASP A 362 10.06 9.95 27.43
CA ASP A 362 11.23 9.17 27.11
C ASP A 362 11.49 9.12 25.61
N THR A 363 12.74 9.00 25.21
CA THR A 363 13.13 8.67 23.84
C THR A 363 14.11 7.51 23.89
N ILE A 364 14.40 6.93 22.74
CA ILE A 364 15.41 5.87 22.60
C ILE A 364 16.75 6.30 23.21
N ASP A 365 17.50 5.36 23.78
CA ASP A 365 18.75 5.62 24.52
C ASP A 365 19.83 6.29 23.67
N SER A 366 19.81 6.08 22.35
CA SER A 366 20.69 6.75 21.40
C SER A 366 20.29 8.20 21.10
N GLY A 367 19.09 8.62 21.54
CA GLY A 367 18.54 9.94 21.38
C GLY A 367 19.23 10.97 22.30
N THR A 368 19.41 12.18 21.79
CA THR A 368 20.02 13.30 22.53
C THR A 368 19.10 14.52 22.53
N GLY A 369 19.36 15.51 23.40
CA GLY A 369 18.51 16.69 23.54
C GLY A 369 18.16 16.95 25.00
N ALA A 370 17.09 17.71 25.24
CA ALA A 370 16.61 18.03 26.58
C ALA A 370 15.13 18.41 26.57
N LEU A 371 14.38 17.96 27.58
CA LEU A 371 13.03 18.43 27.89
C LEU A 371 13.04 19.21 29.20
N ASN A 372 12.48 20.41 29.16
CA ASN A 372 12.33 21.30 30.30
C ASN A 372 10.87 21.26 30.77
N VAL A 373 10.67 21.22 32.09
CA VAL A 373 9.35 21.28 32.72
C VAL A 373 9.18 22.61 33.44
N ASP A 374 8.22 23.41 32.97
CA ASP A 374 7.72 24.59 33.66
C ASP A 374 6.47 24.20 34.46
N THR A 375 6.67 23.96 35.75
CA THR A 375 5.61 23.50 36.67
C THR A 375 4.55 24.58 36.91
N ALA A 376 4.91 25.86 36.83
CA ALA A 376 4.00 26.97 37.07
C ALA A 376 2.99 27.10 35.91
N ASN A 377 3.47 26.96 34.68
CA ASN A 377 2.65 27.06 33.47
C ASN A 377 2.13 25.71 32.97
N ARG A 378 2.54 24.59 33.59
CA ARG A 378 2.18 23.21 33.22
C ARG A 378 2.62 22.86 31.79
N VAL A 379 3.82 23.32 31.42
CA VAL A 379 4.39 23.17 30.09
C VAL A 379 5.60 22.23 30.15
N ILE A 380 5.71 21.36 29.15
CA ILE A 380 6.89 20.54 28.88
C ILE A 380 7.37 20.92 27.48
N SER A 381 8.63 21.30 27.33
CA SER A 381 9.14 21.73 26.02
C SER A 381 10.63 21.53 25.87
N GLY A 382 11.09 21.36 24.64
CA GLY A 382 12.50 21.16 24.35
C GLY A 382 12.72 20.48 23.00
N ASP A 383 13.77 19.67 22.91
CA ASP A 383 14.14 19.00 21.68
C ASP A 383 14.72 17.61 21.90
N ILE A 384 14.58 16.78 20.87
CA ILE A 384 15.07 15.41 20.78
C ILE A 384 15.71 15.24 19.41
N THR A 385 16.89 14.64 19.37
CA THR A 385 17.63 14.33 18.16
C THR A 385 17.91 12.84 18.09
N HIS A 386 17.43 12.18 17.03
CA HIS A 386 17.70 10.76 16.74
C HIS A 386 17.95 10.59 15.23
N ARG A 387 18.97 9.81 14.88
CA ARG A 387 19.44 9.59 13.48
C ARG A 387 19.57 10.89 12.68
N GLY A 388 20.19 11.90 13.29
CA GLY A 388 20.46 13.20 12.66
C GLY A 388 19.24 14.13 12.52
N GLN A 389 18.04 13.70 12.90
CA GLN A 389 16.83 14.51 12.84
C GLN A 389 16.53 15.11 14.20
N LYS A 390 16.47 16.44 14.25
CA LYS A 390 16.13 17.20 15.46
C LYS A 390 14.66 17.61 15.43
N MET A 391 13.87 17.04 16.33
CA MET A 391 12.46 17.38 16.55
C MET A 391 12.32 18.22 17.82
N TYR A 392 11.54 19.28 17.73
CA TYR A 392 11.15 20.13 18.85
C TYR A 392 9.77 19.74 19.35
N VAL A 393 9.58 19.81 20.67
CA VAL A 393 8.37 19.36 21.34
C VAL A 393 7.81 20.49 22.20
N TYR A 394 6.49 20.65 22.17
CA TYR A 394 5.75 21.50 23.10
C TYR A 394 4.50 20.75 23.58
N ALA A 395 4.37 20.60 24.89
CA ALA A 395 3.25 19.91 25.52
C ALA A 395 2.69 20.68 26.72
N THR A 396 1.39 20.47 26.99
CA THR A 396 0.68 21.02 28.15
C THR A 396 -0.12 19.93 28.85
N VAL A 397 -0.27 20.05 30.18
CA VAL A 397 -1.07 19.15 31.00
C VAL A 397 -2.13 19.93 31.78
N ASP A 398 -3.36 19.41 31.84
CA ASP A 398 -4.48 20.08 32.54
C ASP A 398 -4.40 19.96 34.07
N LYS A 399 -3.62 19.00 34.58
CA LYS A 399 -3.35 18.80 36.01
C LYS A 399 -2.17 19.63 36.51
N ALA A 400 -2.29 20.21 37.71
CA ALA A 400 -1.19 20.91 38.35
C ALA A 400 -0.01 19.96 38.65
N ILE A 401 1.20 20.35 38.26
CA ILE A 401 2.41 19.55 38.45
C ILE A 401 2.94 19.80 39.87
N ALA A 402 2.93 18.76 40.70
CA ALA A 402 3.42 18.83 42.08
C ALA A 402 4.96 18.72 42.16
N SER A 403 5.56 17.92 41.28
CA SER A 403 7.02 17.79 41.14
C SER A 403 7.37 17.25 39.76
N SER A 404 8.63 17.44 39.36
CA SER A 404 9.18 16.94 38.10
C SER A 404 10.65 16.56 38.27
N GLY A 405 11.18 15.78 37.34
CA GLY A 405 12.59 15.40 37.36
C GLY A 405 13.10 14.98 35.99
N VAL A 406 14.43 14.92 35.87
CA VAL A 406 15.16 14.43 34.70
C VAL A 406 15.96 13.20 35.12
N ILE A 407 16.00 12.17 34.27
CA ILE A 407 16.82 10.99 34.50
C ILE A 407 18.08 11.08 33.64
N THR A 408 19.25 10.96 34.25
CA THR A 408 20.55 11.01 33.56
C THR A 408 21.07 9.61 33.28
N GLY A 409 21.83 9.44 32.19
CA GLY A 409 22.49 8.16 31.86
C GLY A 409 21.67 7.22 30.96
N GLN A 410 20.59 7.73 30.37
CA GLN A 410 19.77 7.12 29.32
C GLN A 410 19.41 8.22 28.29
N GLY A 411 18.48 7.96 27.38
CA GLY A 411 17.98 8.96 26.42
C GLY A 411 17.38 10.22 27.09
N VAL A 412 16.79 11.11 26.29
CA VAL A 412 16.06 12.29 26.82
C VAL A 412 14.85 11.85 27.64
N THR A 413 15.04 11.72 28.96
CA THR A 413 14.02 11.21 29.88
C THR A 413 13.68 12.23 30.97
N SER A 414 12.41 12.56 31.09
CA SER A 414 11.87 13.43 32.14
C SER A 414 10.54 12.92 32.67
N TRP A 415 10.09 13.38 33.82
CA TRP A 415 8.78 13.02 34.36
C TRP A 415 8.12 14.18 35.09
N ILE A 416 6.80 14.14 35.13
CA ILE A 416 5.95 15.04 35.93
C ILE A 416 5.08 14.20 36.87
N ARG A 417 4.79 14.72 38.07
CA ARG A 417 4.03 14.01 39.11
C ARG A 417 2.93 14.89 39.71
N PHE A 418 1.83 14.24 40.08
CA PHE A 418 0.64 14.85 40.67
C PHE A 418 -0.17 13.80 41.45
N ALA A 419 -1.16 14.24 42.25
CA ALA A 419 -2.09 13.34 42.94
C ALA A 419 -3.40 13.21 42.16
N THR A 420 -4.01 12.02 42.15
CA THR A 420 -5.27 11.74 41.42
C THR A 420 -6.35 11.11 42.31
N GLY A 421 -7.61 11.44 42.02
CA GLY A 421 -8.79 10.73 42.52
C GLY A 421 -9.14 9.50 41.66
N ALA A 422 -10.02 8.64 42.16
CA ALA A 422 -10.50 7.48 41.40
C ALA A 422 -11.29 7.93 40.15
N GLY A 423 -10.87 7.46 38.97
CA GLY A 423 -11.47 7.82 37.70
C GLY A 423 -11.14 9.23 37.21
N GLU A 424 -10.18 9.92 37.85
CA GLU A 424 -9.77 11.26 37.43
C GLU A 424 -9.06 11.18 36.07
N LYS A 425 -9.51 12.02 35.14
CA LYS A 425 -8.94 12.13 33.80
C LYS A 425 -7.90 13.25 33.76
N VAL A 426 -6.68 12.92 33.33
CA VAL A 426 -5.59 13.87 33.09
C VAL A 426 -5.31 13.92 31.58
N THR A 427 -5.32 15.11 30.99
CA THR A 427 -5.12 15.31 29.55
C THR A 427 -3.76 15.93 29.28
N LEU A 428 -2.95 15.24 28.48
CA LEU A 428 -1.71 15.72 27.90
C LEU A 428 -1.97 16.13 26.44
N ARG A 429 -1.64 17.37 26.07
CA ARG A 429 -1.70 17.86 24.68
C ARG A 429 -0.27 18.10 24.22
N MET A 430 0.16 17.47 23.13
CA MET A 430 1.54 17.55 22.65
C MET A 430 1.58 17.79 21.15
N ALA A 431 2.44 18.70 20.71
CA ALA A 431 2.76 18.91 19.30
C ALA A 431 4.27 18.89 19.07
N THR A 432 4.63 18.61 17.83
CA THR A 432 6.02 18.54 17.38
C THR A 432 6.27 19.52 16.23
N SER A 433 7.55 19.79 15.96
CA SER A 433 8.03 20.61 14.84
C SER A 433 9.46 20.20 14.49
N PHE A 434 9.86 20.32 13.21
CA PHE A 434 11.27 20.20 12.83
C PHE A 434 11.98 21.55 12.73
N MET A 435 11.29 22.66 13.08
CA MET A 435 11.86 24.01 13.00
C MET A 435 12.23 24.58 14.37
N SER A 436 11.31 24.58 15.34
CA SER A 436 11.55 25.15 16.67
C SER A 436 10.47 24.79 17.70
N VAL A 437 10.75 24.98 18.99
CA VAL A 437 9.74 24.89 20.07
C VAL A 437 8.60 25.89 19.86
N ALA A 438 8.91 27.11 19.39
CA ALA A 438 7.88 28.12 19.13
C ALA A 438 6.93 27.69 18.00
N GLN A 439 7.46 27.01 16.98
CA GLN A 439 6.63 26.44 15.92
C GLN A 439 5.83 25.24 16.42
N ALA A 440 6.39 24.35 17.25
CA ALA A 440 5.63 23.27 17.89
C ALA A 440 4.46 23.81 18.74
N GLN A 441 4.69 24.88 19.50
CA GLN A 441 3.63 25.59 20.22
C GLN A 441 2.57 26.17 19.27
N SER A 442 2.99 26.73 18.14
CA SER A 442 2.08 27.23 17.11
C SER A 442 1.22 26.11 16.53
N ASN A 443 1.82 24.97 16.17
CA ASN A 443 1.11 23.80 15.67
C ASN A 443 0.05 23.33 16.67
N LEU A 444 0.41 23.24 17.97
CA LEU A 444 -0.56 22.88 19.01
C LEU A 444 -1.73 23.87 19.08
N SER A 445 -1.45 25.17 19.01
CA SER A 445 -2.48 26.20 19.05
C SER A 445 -3.39 26.18 17.83
N GLN A 446 -2.86 25.87 16.65
CA GLN A 446 -3.59 25.86 15.39
C GLN A 446 -4.51 24.63 15.28
N GLU A 447 -4.01 23.46 15.67
CA GLU A 447 -4.70 22.18 15.44
C GLU A 447 -5.60 21.78 16.62
N VAL A 448 -5.10 21.97 17.84
CA VAL A 448 -5.82 21.59 19.08
C VAL A 448 -6.43 22.79 19.77
N GLY A 449 -5.66 23.85 20.04
CA GLY A 449 -6.13 25.02 20.76
C GLY A 449 -6.86 24.65 22.07
N THR A 450 -8.14 25.01 22.19
CA THR A 450 -8.99 24.68 23.35
C THR A 450 -9.89 23.46 23.14
N LYS A 451 -9.72 22.71 22.05
CA LYS A 451 -10.55 21.53 21.74
C LYS A 451 -10.42 20.47 22.83
N SER A 452 -11.51 19.72 23.01
CA SER A 452 -11.53 18.54 23.88
C SER A 452 -10.87 17.34 23.17
N PHE A 453 -10.50 16.32 23.94
CA PHE A 453 -10.04 15.04 23.39
C PHE A 453 -11.05 14.47 22.38
N ASP A 454 -12.33 14.43 22.74
CA ASP A 454 -13.36 13.81 21.92
C ASP A 454 -13.59 14.62 20.63
N THR A 455 -13.46 15.94 20.67
CA THR A 455 -13.51 16.78 19.46
C THR A 455 -12.35 16.48 18.51
N VAL A 456 -11.11 16.36 19.02
CA VAL A 456 -9.95 16.02 18.18
C VAL A 456 -10.13 14.63 17.55
N ARG A 457 -10.58 13.66 18.34
CA ARG A 457 -10.91 12.30 17.85
C ARG A 457 -11.93 12.36 16.71
N ASP A 458 -13.03 13.08 16.91
CA ASP A 458 -14.15 13.10 15.96
C ASP A 458 -13.81 13.85 14.67
N GLU A 459 -12.98 14.90 14.75
CA GLU A 459 -12.42 15.62 13.59
C GLU A 459 -11.44 14.74 12.81
N ALA A 460 -10.53 14.01 13.47
CA ALA A 460 -9.63 13.07 12.81
C ALA A 460 -10.41 11.94 12.11
N ALA A 461 -11.44 11.42 12.77
CA ALA A 461 -12.34 10.45 12.15
C ALA A 461 -13.04 11.04 10.91
N ALA A 462 -13.38 12.34 10.92
CA ALA A 462 -14.09 12.97 9.80
C ALA A 462 -13.18 13.13 8.57
N LEU A 463 -11.89 13.39 8.79
CA LEU A 463 -10.88 13.36 7.73
C LEU A 463 -10.77 11.96 7.12
N TRP A 464 -10.76 10.92 7.95
CA TRP A 464 -10.74 9.54 7.47
C TRP A 464 -12.02 9.15 6.75
N ASP A 465 -13.20 9.46 7.28
CA ASP A 465 -14.46 9.16 6.59
C ASP A 465 -14.56 9.83 5.23
N SER A 466 -14.05 11.05 5.10
CA SER A 466 -13.99 11.76 3.83
C SER A 466 -13.07 11.03 2.83
N ALA A 467 -11.89 10.58 3.27
CA ALA A 467 -10.93 9.88 2.41
C ALA A 467 -11.41 8.47 2.03
N LEU A 468 -11.93 7.72 3.01
CA LEU A 468 -12.45 6.36 2.84
C LEU A 468 -13.75 6.36 2.03
N GLY A 469 -14.58 7.40 2.19
CA GLY A 469 -15.86 7.58 1.50
C GLY A 469 -15.75 7.82 -0.01
N ALA A 470 -14.53 7.97 -0.54
CA ALA A 470 -14.29 7.94 -1.98
C ALA A 470 -14.74 6.63 -2.63
N VAL A 471 -14.81 5.53 -1.87
CA VAL A 471 -15.35 4.25 -2.32
C VAL A 471 -16.44 3.77 -1.37
N LYS A 472 -17.59 3.43 -1.93
CA LYS A 472 -18.68 2.75 -1.21
C LYS A 472 -18.87 1.35 -1.75
N LEU A 473 -18.88 0.36 -0.85
CA LEU A 473 -19.16 -1.03 -1.16
C LEU A 473 -20.57 -1.43 -0.73
N GLU A 474 -21.27 -2.16 -1.60
CA GLU A 474 -22.59 -2.73 -1.31
C GLU A 474 -22.52 -4.26 -1.52
N GLY A 475 -23.10 -5.01 -0.58
CA GLY A 475 -23.04 -6.48 -0.58
C GLY A 475 -21.72 -7.07 -0.08
N ALA A 476 -20.90 -6.28 0.63
CA ALA A 476 -19.70 -6.77 1.30
C ALA A 476 -20.01 -7.29 2.71
N THR A 477 -19.31 -8.34 3.15
CA THR A 477 -19.35 -8.80 4.56
C THR A 477 -18.61 -7.83 5.48
N ASN A 478 -18.82 -7.92 6.80
CA ASN A 478 -18.10 -7.08 7.75
C ASN A 478 -16.57 -7.23 7.64
N ASP A 479 -16.07 -8.46 7.51
CA ASP A 479 -14.63 -8.72 7.34
C ASP A 479 -14.09 -8.15 6.03
N GLN A 480 -14.89 -8.16 4.97
CA GLN A 480 -14.55 -7.52 3.71
C GLN A 480 -14.50 -6.00 3.85
N LEU A 481 -15.43 -5.39 4.58
CA LEU A 481 -15.40 -3.95 4.87
C LEU A 481 -14.17 -3.58 5.70
N ILE A 482 -13.85 -4.36 6.74
CA ILE A 482 -12.65 -4.17 7.56
C ILE A 482 -11.40 -4.28 6.69
N THR A 483 -11.29 -5.35 5.90
CA THR A 483 -10.11 -5.57 5.03
C THR A 483 -9.98 -4.45 4.01
N PHE A 484 -11.06 -4.05 3.34
CA PHE A 484 -11.03 -3.00 2.32
C PHE A 484 -10.65 -1.65 2.90
N TYR A 485 -11.35 -1.17 3.93
CA TYR A 485 -11.08 0.15 4.51
C TYR A 485 -9.77 0.20 5.29
N SER A 486 -9.29 -0.92 5.84
CA SER A 486 -7.96 -0.98 6.45
C SER A 486 -6.84 -0.89 5.41
N ASN A 487 -6.98 -1.53 4.24
CA ASN A 487 -6.05 -1.34 3.12
C ASN A 487 -6.11 0.09 2.58
N LEU A 488 -7.30 0.67 2.41
CA LEU A 488 -7.43 2.05 1.96
C LEU A 488 -6.83 3.05 2.98
N TYR A 489 -6.97 2.78 4.28
CA TYR A 489 -6.29 3.51 5.34
C TYR A 489 -4.76 3.44 5.20
N ARG A 490 -4.18 2.25 5.08
CA ARG A 490 -2.72 2.06 4.92
C ARG A 490 -2.19 2.77 3.68
N SER A 491 -2.97 2.73 2.58
CA SER A 491 -2.65 3.45 1.35
C SER A 491 -2.52 4.96 1.56
N TYR A 492 -3.21 5.55 2.54
CA TYR A 492 -3.13 6.99 2.85
C TYR A 492 -2.31 7.31 4.09
N MET A 493 -1.55 6.37 4.66
CA MET A 493 -0.60 6.69 5.73
C MET A 493 0.67 7.38 5.20
N TYR A 494 1.10 6.98 4.00
CA TYR A 494 2.34 7.42 3.36
C TYR A 494 2.05 8.06 1.99
N PRO A 495 2.94 8.91 1.46
CA PRO A 495 4.06 9.56 2.16
C PRO A 495 3.57 10.50 3.27
N ASN A 496 4.44 10.79 4.24
CA ASN A 496 4.12 11.69 5.36
C ASN A 496 4.35 13.16 4.99
N ASN A 497 3.45 14.05 5.42
CA ASN A 497 3.67 15.49 5.39
C ASN A 497 4.92 15.85 6.22
N ARG A 498 5.75 16.77 5.71
CA ARG A 498 6.93 17.31 6.42
C ARG A 498 6.85 18.82 6.65
N SER A 499 5.70 19.41 6.34
CA SER A 499 5.53 20.86 6.19
C SER A 499 4.54 21.44 7.19
N GLU A 500 4.90 22.58 7.74
CA GLU A 500 4.24 23.25 8.85
C GLU A 500 3.72 24.63 8.40
N LEU A 501 2.66 25.14 9.04
CA LEU A 501 2.14 26.47 8.74
C LEU A 501 2.83 27.53 9.63
N VAL A 502 3.73 28.31 9.03
CA VAL A 502 4.56 29.30 9.72
C VAL A 502 4.13 30.72 9.31
N GLY A 503 3.43 31.42 10.20
CA GLY A 503 2.94 32.77 9.90
C GLY A 503 1.99 32.84 8.71
N GLY A 504 1.18 31.79 8.50
CA GLY A 504 0.24 31.68 7.38
C GLY A 504 0.85 31.20 6.06
N VAL A 505 2.16 30.93 6.01
CA VAL A 505 2.85 30.37 4.84
C VAL A 505 3.28 28.94 5.15
N ARG A 506 3.02 28.02 4.22
CA ARG A 506 3.49 26.64 4.34
C ARG A 506 5.00 26.60 4.14
N ARG A 507 5.72 26.05 5.11
CA ARG A 507 7.18 25.91 5.10
C ARG A 507 7.59 24.52 5.57
N HIS A 508 8.79 24.09 5.24
CA HIS A 508 9.34 22.83 5.74
C HIS A 508 10.82 23.00 6.09
N PHE A 509 11.27 22.27 7.11
CA PHE A 509 12.70 22.05 7.34
C PHE A 509 13.15 20.88 6.47
N SER A 510 14.00 21.16 5.48
CA SER A 510 14.45 20.16 4.52
C SER A 510 15.41 19.15 5.17
N PRO A 511 15.13 17.84 5.09
CA PRO A 511 16.06 16.81 5.54
C PRO A 511 17.26 16.64 4.58
N TYR A 512 17.30 17.38 3.46
CA TYR A 512 18.31 17.24 2.42
C TYR A 512 19.43 18.27 2.52
N ASP A 513 19.09 19.53 2.82
CA ASP A 513 20.06 20.63 2.94
C ASP A 513 20.09 21.29 4.34
N ASN A 514 19.23 20.85 5.27
CA ASN A 514 19.08 21.39 6.62
C ASN A 514 18.68 22.88 6.67
N VAL A 515 17.94 23.35 5.67
CA VAL A 515 17.43 24.72 5.58
C VAL A 515 15.89 24.73 5.62
N VAL A 516 15.31 25.82 6.13
CA VAL A 516 13.86 26.05 6.05
C VAL A 516 13.53 26.67 4.69
N HIS A 517 12.61 26.05 3.97
CA HIS A 517 12.11 26.51 2.68
C HIS A 517 10.61 26.81 2.73
N ASP A 518 10.16 27.70 1.84
CA ASP A 518 8.73 27.84 1.54
C ASP A 518 8.25 26.67 0.67
N GLY A 519 7.00 26.26 0.84
CA GLY A 519 6.35 25.20 0.06
C GLY A 519 6.13 23.90 0.83
N GLN A 520 5.49 22.95 0.16
CA GLN A 520 5.22 21.60 0.68
C GLN A 520 6.45 20.70 0.50
N MET A 521 6.54 19.68 1.34
CA MET A 521 7.53 18.61 1.38
C MET A 521 6.88 17.37 1.95
N TYR A 522 7.20 16.23 1.34
CA TYR A 522 6.78 14.91 1.76
C TYR A 522 8.00 13.99 1.88
N VAL A 523 7.92 13.04 2.81
CA VAL A 523 9.00 12.10 3.13
C VAL A 523 8.41 10.71 3.35
N ASN A 524 9.25 9.71 3.66
CA ASN A 524 8.82 8.35 4.01
C ASN A 524 8.11 7.64 2.85
N ASN A 525 8.84 7.38 1.77
CA ASN A 525 8.31 6.72 0.59
C ASN A 525 9.40 5.97 -0.19
N GLY A 526 9.14 4.71 -0.50
CA GLY A 526 9.83 3.94 -1.52
C GLY A 526 9.11 3.97 -2.85
N PHE A 527 9.70 4.58 -3.88
CA PHE A 527 9.06 4.59 -5.19
C PHE A 527 9.10 3.24 -5.90
N TRP A 528 10.10 2.40 -5.60
CA TRP A 528 10.17 1.03 -6.12
C TRP A 528 8.92 0.24 -5.75
N ASP A 529 8.42 0.42 -4.52
CA ASP A 529 7.17 -0.15 -4.04
C ASP A 529 5.97 0.59 -4.64
N THR A 530 5.84 1.87 -4.30
CA THR A 530 4.59 2.63 -4.42
C THR A 530 4.22 3.04 -5.84
N SER A 531 5.15 3.07 -6.81
CA SER A 531 4.84 3.51 -8.18
C SER A 531 3.86 2.57 -8.89
N ARG A 532 3.74 1.33 -8.40
CA ARG A 532 2.99 0.23 -9.03
C ARG A 532 1.49 0.36 -8.81
N ALA A 533 1.06 0.67 -7.58
CA ALA A 533 -0.36 0.78 -7.26
C ALA A 533 -0.71 1.99 -6.38
N ALA A 534 0.10 2.36 -5.39
CA ALA A 534 -0.23 3.46 -4.48
C ALA A 534 -0.31 4.83 -5.19
N TRP A 535 0.69 5.23 -5.98
CA TRP A 535 0.63 6.47 -6.77
C TRP A 535 -0.48 6.49 -7.83
N PRO A 536 -0.72 5.40 -8.58
CA PRO A 536 -1.91 5.30 -9.43
C PRO A 536 -3.24 5.43 -8.68
N LEU A 537 -3.33 4.97 -7.42
CA LEU A 537 -4.52 5.09 -6.58
C LEU A 537 -4.76 6.55 -6.21
N TYR A 538 -3.73 7.27 -5.76
CA TYR A 538 -3.82 8.71 -5.48
C TYR A 538 -4.22 9.49 -6.73
N THR A 539 -3.65 9.14 -7.87
CA THR A 539 -3.96 9.78 -9.15
C THR A 539 -5.42 9.58 -9.57
N LEU A 540 -6.06 8.49 -9.14
CA LEU A 540 -7.47 8.24 -9.41
C LEU A 540 -8.40 8.87 -8.37
N LEU A 541 -8.13 8.65 -7.08
CA LEU A 541 -9.05 8.99 -5.99
C LEU A 541 -8.81 10.38 -5.40
N THR A 542 -7.56 10.84 -5.35
CA THR A 542 -7.16 12.11 -4.74
C THR A 542 -6.16 12.90 -5.62
N PRO A 543 -6.46 13.15 -6.91
CA PRO A 543 -5.51 13.72 -7.87
C PRO A 543 -4.92 15.07 -7.43
N THR A 544 -5.70 15.92 -6.74
CA THR A 544 -5.20 17.19 -6.22
C THR A 544 -4.10 16.96 -5.18
N LYS A 545 -4.33 16.04 -4.23
CA LYS A 545 -3.34 15.67 -3.21
C LYS A 545 -2.13 14.98 -3.82
N SER A 546 -2.34 14.10 -4.80
CA SER A 546 -1.25 13.45 -5.55
C SER A 546 -0.28 14.47 -6.14
N GLY A 547 -0.79 15.51 -6.84
CA GLY A 547 0.04 16.58 -7.37
C GLY A 547 0.80 17.36 -6.29
N GLU A 548 0.15 17.69 -5.17
CA GLU A 548 0.83 18.35 -4.04
C GLU A 548 1.99 17.51 -3.48
N MET A 549 1.78 16.20 -3.33
CA MET A 549 2.80 15.28 -2.82
C MET A 549 3.98 15.14 -3.77
N LEU A 550 3.71 15.00 -5.07
CA LEU A 550 4.75 14.96 -6.11
C LEU A 550 5.56 16.26 -6.13
N ASP A 551 4.93 17.42 -5.96
CA ASP A 551 5.65 18.71 -5.89
C ASP A 551 6.59 18.77 -4.68
N GLY A 552 6.22 18.14 -3.56
CA GLY A 552 7.12 17.95 -2.41
C GLY A 552 8.38 17.17 -2.75
N PHE A 553 8.28 16.08 -3.51
CA PHE A 553 9.46 15.34 -4.00
C PHE A 553 10.24 16.11 -5.07
N VAL A 554 9.59 16.96 -5.85
CA VAL A 554 10.29 17.89 -6.75
C VAL A 554 11.07 18.95 -5.96
N ASN A 555 10.57 19.38 -4.80
CA ASN A 555 11.33 20.25 -3.90
C ASN A 555 12.56 19.52 -3.32
N ALA A 556 12.45 18.22 -3.02
CA ALA A 556 13.62 17.41 -2.65
C ALA A 556 14.69 17.39 -3.77
N TYR A 557 14.29 17.30 -5.04
CA TYR A 557 15.20 17.44 -6.18
C TYR A 557 15.85 18.81 -6.24
N LYS A 558 15.09 19.89 -6.06
CA LYS A 558 15.62 21.27 -6.08
C LYS A 558 16.64 21.52 -4.96
N GLN A 559 16.49 20.84 -3.82
CA GLN A 559 17.31 21.03 -2.62
C GLN A 559 18.54 20.10 -2.56
N SER A 560 18.44 18.89 -3.13
CA SER A 560 19.52 17.90 -3.09
C SER A 560 20.21 17.66 -4.45
N GLY A 561 19.61 18.13 -5.54
CA GLY A 561 20.03 17.85 -6.91
C GLY A 561 19.53 16.51 -7.48
N TRP A 562 18.84 15.68 -6.68
CA TRP A 562 18.32 14.36 -7.06
C TRP A 562 16.99 14.06 -6.37
N THR A 563 15.97 13.62 -7.11
CA THR A 563 14.75 13.11 -6.44
C THR A 563 15.08 11.81 -5.70
N PRO A 564 14.70 11.63 -4.41
CA PRO A 564 14.90 10.37 -3.70
C PRO A 564 14.28 9.19 -4.45
N ARG A 565 15.00 8.06 -4.53
CA ARG A 565 14.42 6.75 -4.87
C ARG A 565 13.65 6.18 -3.68
N TRP A 566 14.28 6.25 -2.51
CA TRP A 566 13.66 6.10 -1.20
C TRP A 566 13.92 7.34 -0.35
N SER A 567 12.91 7.77 0.42
CA SER A 567 13.02 8.81 1.44
C SER A 567 12.67 8.24 2.82
N GLY A 568 13.52 8.49 3.83
CA GLY A 568 13.25 8.07 5.21
C GLY A 568 14.01 8.83 6.31
N PRO A 569 13.96 10.18 6.40
CA PRO A 569 13.35 11.17 5.50
C PRO A 569 14.33 11.74 4.45
N TRP A 570 15.62 11.44 4.54
CA TRP A 570 16.63 11.80 3.51
C TRP A 570 16.75 10.70 2.45
N ASN A 571 17.63 10.89 1.44
CA ASN A 571 17.88 9.88 0.39
C ASN A 571 18.48 8.60 1.00
N VAL A 572 17.76 7.49 0.89
CA VAL A 572 18.25 6.17 1.30
C VAL A 572 18.69 5.39 0.06
N GLY A 573 19.79 4.62 0.17
CA GLY A 573 20.34 3.77 -0.89
C GLY A 573 19.54 2.48 -1.12
N ALA A 574 18.21 2.62 -1.21
CA ALA A 574 17.21 1.56 -1.35
C ALA A 574 16.13 2.08 -2.33
N MET A 575 15.30 1.27 -2.97
CA MET A 575 15.62 -0.02 -3.61
C MET A 575 16.03 0.28 -5.07
N VAL A 576 16.29 -0.72 -5.90
CA VAL A 576 16.68 -0.54 -7.31
C VAL A 576 15.70 0.30 -8.16
N GLY A 577 16.12 0.75 -9.34
CA GLY A 577 15.28 1.51 -10.29
C GLY A 577 15.18 3.01 -9.97
N SER A 578 14.48 3.76 -10.81
CA SER A 578 14.22 5.21 -10.65
C SER A 578 12.72 5.51 -10.72
N ASN A 579 11.95 4.71 -9.97
CA ASN A 579 10.50 4.59 -10.06
C ASN A 579 9.70 5.87 -9.74
N GLN A 580 10.34 6.91 -9.21
CA GLN A 580 9.75 8.26 -9.15
C GLN A 580 9.42 8.80 -10.56
N ASP A 581 10.20 8.41 -11.57
CA ASP A 581 10.01 8.80 -12.96
C ASP A 581 8.65 8.31 -13.48
N LEU A 582 8.22 7.12 -13.04
CA LEU A 582 6.91 6.56 -13.35
C LEU A 582 5.78 7.31 -12.66
N ALA A 583 5.94 7.65 -11.37
CA ALA A 583 4.92 8.40 -10.63
C ALA A 583 4.68 9.78 -11.27
N PHE A 584 5.74 10.49 -11.65
CA PHE A 584 5.63 11.78 -12.35
C PHE A 584 4.97 11.64 -13.72
N ALA A 585 5.38 10.65 -14.51
CA ALA A 585 4.81 10.41 -15.83
C ALA A 585 3.33 10.03 -15.74
N ASP A 586 2.96 9.11 -14.84
CA ASP A 586 1.61 8.61 -14.64
C ASP A 586 0.63 9.72 -14.24
N ALA A 587 1.02 10.56 -13.27
CA ALA A 587 0.24 11.72 -12.86
C ALA A 587 0.02 12.71 -14.03
N TYR A 588 1.09 13.02 -14.78
CA TYR A 588 0.99 13.96 -15.90
C TYR A 588 0.11 13.42 -17.03
N ILE A 589 0.29 12.19 -17.49
CA ILE A 589 -0.53 11.66 -18.59
C ILE A 589 -2.01 11.53 -18.20
N LYS A 590 -2.32 11.37 -16.90
CA LYS A 590 -3.68 11.30 -16.35
C LYS A 590 -4.30 12.67 -16.01
N GLY A 591 -3.58 13.76 -16.29
CA GLY A 591 -4.14 15.11 -16.25
C GLY A 591 -3.79 15.94 -15.01
N ILE A 592 -2.97 15.43 -14.10
CA ILE A 592 -2.50 16.17 -12.92
C ILE A 592 -1.43 17.17 -13.34
N ARG A 593 -1.59 18.45 -12.97
CA ARG A 593 -0.70 19.55 -13.40
C ARG A 593 -0.26 20.48 -12.27
N ASN A 594 -0.73 20.27 -11.05
CA ASN A 594 -0.45 21.10 -9.87
C ASN A 594 0.88 20.75 -9.18
N PHE A 595 1.90 20.42 -9.97
CA PHE A 595 3.30 20.24 -9.54
C PHE A 595 4.23 20.78 -10.63
N ASP A 596 5.47 21.09 -10.29
CA ASP A 596 6.49 21.53 -11.25
C ASP A 596 6.98 20.35 -12.11
N TYR A 597 6.14 19.95 -13.07
CA TYR A 597 6.40 18.84 -13.98
C TYR A 597 7.60 19.07 -14.90
N ASN A 598 8.04 20.32 -15.11
CA ASN A 598 9.26 20.60 -15.86
C ASN A 598 10.50 20.23 -15.04
N ALA A 599 10.53 20.59 -13.76
CA ALA A 599 11.59 20.14 -12.86
C ALA A 599 11.53 18.62 -12.61
N ALA A 600 10.34 18.03 -12.50
CA ALA A 600 10.17 16.58 -12.43
C ALA A 600 10.75 15.87 -13.66
N TYR A 601 10.45 16.38 -14.86
CA TYR A 601 11.02 15.84 -16.10
C TYR A 601 12.55 16.01 -16.16
N ALA A 602 13.07 17.17 -15.74
CA ALA A 602 14.52 17.39 -15.67
C ALA A 602 15.20 16.41 -14.70
N SER A 603 14.58 16.11 -13.55
CA SER A 603 15.06 15.07 -12.64
C SER A 603 15.06 13.70 -13.30
N ALA A 604 14.00 13.33 -14.01
CA ALA A 604 13.89 12.02 -14.65
C ALA A 604 14.93 11.82 -15.76
N VAL A 605 15.15 12.85 -16.59
CA VAL A 605 16.22 12.84 -17.59
C VAL A 605 17.59 12.74 -16.91
N LYS A 606 17.82 13.47 -15.82
CA LYS A 606 19.07 13.39 -15.05
C LYS A 606 19.31 11.97 -14.50
N ASN A 607 18.30 11.35 -13.88
CA ASN A 607 18.34 9.96 -13.41
C ASN A 607 18.80 8.99 -14.51
N ALA A 608 18.29 9.20 -15.73
CA ALA A 608 18.50 8.29 -16.85
C ALA A 608 19.71 8.64 -17.75
N THR A 609 20.45 9.72 -17.46
CA THR A 609 21.56 10.18 -18.32
C THR A 609 22.83 10.61 -17.60
N VAL A 610 22.81 10.77 -16.26
CA VAL A 610 23.94 11.31 -15.50
C VAL A 610 24.49 10.27 -14.54
N TYR A 611 25.81 10.07 -14.58
CA TYR A 611 26.51 9.21 -13.64
C TYR A 611 26.75 9.89 -12.28
N THR A 612 26.57 9.11 -11.21
CA THR A 612 26.98 9.44 -9.84
C THR A 612 27.54 8.18 -9.17
N ASP A 613 28.58 8.34 -8.35
CA ASP A 613 29.15 7.25 -7.54
C ASP A 613 28.48 7.12 -6.15
N TYR A 614 27.65 8.10 -5.78
CA TYR A 614 26.85 8.07 -4.56
C TYR A 614 25.54 7.31 -4.76
N ASN A 615 25.50 6.05 -4.29
CA ASN A 615 24.40 5.10 -4.51
C ASN A 615 22.99 5.68 -4.28
N PRO A 616 22.67 6.45 -3.23
CA PRO A 616 21.30 6.96 -3.03
C PRO A 616 20.75 7.83 -4.19
N ASN A 617 21.60 8.29 -5.10
CA ASN A 617 21.24 9.17 -6.21
C ASN A 617 21.27 8.42 -7.56
N GLY A 618 20.33 8.75 -8.45
CA GLY A 618 20.33 8.29 -9.84
C GLY A 618 20.21 6.77 -10.01
N ARG A 619 20.66 6.28 -11.17
CA ARG A 619 20.66 4.85 -11.52
C ARG A 619 22.04 4.24 -11.36
N ASN A 620 22.14 3.11 -10.65
CA ASN A 620 23.41 2.40 -10.53
C ASN A 620 23.78 1.67 -11.82
N GLY A 621 25.04 1.71 -12.22
CA GLY A 621 25.53 1.02 -13.41
C GLY A 621 25.30 1.79 -14.71
N ILE A 622 24.75 3.02 -14.64
CA ILE A 622 24.48 3.90 -15.77
C ILE A 622 25.74 4.28 -16.56
N GLU A 623 26.91 4.21 -15.90
CA GLU A 623 28.21 4.42 -16.52
C GLU A 623 28.52 3.48 -17.69
N VAL A 624 27.81 2.36 -17.79
CA VAL A 624 27.97 1.34 -18.84
C VAL A 624 26.62 0.96 -19.45
N SER A 625 25.54 0.91 -18.65
CA SER A 625 24.25 0.39 -19.11
C SER A 625 23.61 1.21 -20.23
N THR A 626 23.84 2.53 -20.24
CA THR A 626 23.39 3.44 -21.30
C THR A 626 23.84 2.96 -22.70
N PHE A 627 25.06 2.45 -22.78
CA PHE A 627 25.72 2.08 -24.04
C PHE A 627 25.43 0.60 -24.38
N LYS A 628 25.60 -0.30 -23.40
CA LYS A 628 25.39 -1.75 -23.59
C LYS A 628 23.90 -2.15 -23.67
N GLY A 629 23.00 -1.32 -23.16
CA GLY A 629 21.56 -1.62 -23.06
C GLY A 629 21.21 -2.60 -21.95
N TYR A 630 22.09 -2.77 -20.97
CA TYR A 630 21.84 -3.51 -19.72
C TYR A 630 22.94 -3.18 -18.71
N VAL A 631 22.60 -3.24 -17.42
CA VAL A 631 23.59 -3.20 -16.34
C VAL A 631 24.31 -4.56 -16.30
N PRO A 632 25.65 -4.59 -16.39
CA PRO A 632 26.36 -5.86 -16.28
C PRO A 632 26.53 -6.35 -14.83
N THR A 633 26.41 -7.67 -14.62
CA THR A 633 26.49 -8.33 -13.29
C THR A 633 27.89 -8.23 -12.65
N ASP A 634 28.93 -8.06 -13.46
CA ASP A 634 30.32 -7.84 -13.02
C ASP A 634 30.62 -6.36 -12.71
N VAL A 635 29.65 -5.46 -12.90
CA VAL A 635 29.75 -4.02 -12.58
C VAL A 635 28.92 -3.67 -11.34
N ARG A 636 27.69 -4.20 -11.23
CA ARG A 636 26.79 -4.01 -10.08
C ARG A 636 26.08 -5.30 -9.70
N SER A 637 25.77 -5.46 -8.41
CA SER A 637 24.80 -6.47 -7.95
C SER A 637 23.39 -6.11 -8.39
N GLU A 638 22.47 -7.07 -8.37
CA GLU A 638 21.06 -6.88 -8.74
C GLU A 638 20.88 -6.31 -10.16
N ALA A 639 21.86 -6.57 -11.03
CA ALA A 639 22.01 -5.95 -12.33
C ALA A 639 20.83 -6.23 -13.28
N ALA A 640 20.20 -7.41 -13.17
CA ALA A 640 19.01 -7.69 -13.95
C ALA A 640 17.83 -6.84 -13.44
N SER A 641 17.61 -6.74 -12.13
CA SER A 641 16.56 -5.87 -11.60
C SER A 641 16.75 -4.40 -11.99
N TRP A 642 17.97 -3.87 -11.92
CA TRP A 642 18.25 -2.51 -12.42
C TRP A 642 17.86 -2.34 -13.89
N THR A 643 18.31 -3.24 -14.76
CA THR A 643 17.99 -3.17 -16.20
C THR A 643 16.49 -3.26 -16.47
N LEU A 644 15.80 -4.16 -15.76
CA LEU A 644 14.37 -4.41 -15.95
C LEU A 644 13.52 -3.24 -15.46
N GLU A 645 13.82 -2.68 -14.28
CA GLU A 645 13.16 -1.48 -13.77
C GLU A 645 13.46 -0.26 -14.64
N ASP A 646 14.71 -0.06 -15.05
CA ASP A 646 15.12 1.07 -15.89
C ASP A 646 14.39 1.08 -17.24
N ALA A 647 14.12 -0.10 -17.83
CA ALA A 647 13.34 -0.20 -19.06
C ALA A 647 11.87 0.27 -18.87
N VAL A 648 11.26 -0.01 -17.72
CA VAL A 648 9.92 0.51 -17.39
C VAL A 648 9.97 2.01 -17.17
N ASN A 649 10.98 2.49 -16.43
CA ASN A 649 11.17 3.93 -16.17
C ASN A 649 11.42 4.73 -17.46
N ASP A 650 12.22 4.20 -18.40
CA ASP A 650 12.45 4.82 -19.70
C ASP A 650 11.17 4.91 -20.54
N PHE A 651 10.24 3.95 -20.39
CA PHE A 651 8.89 4.12 -20.95
C PHE A 651 8.15 5.30 -20.32
N GLY A 652 8.21 5.46 -18.99
CA GLY A 652 7.64 6.62 -18.29
C GLY A 652 8.22 7.95 -18.78
N ILE A 653 9.55 8.07 -18.87
CA ILE A 653 10.24 9.26 -19.37
C ILE A 653 9.86 9.53 -20.83
N SER A 654 9.76 8.49 -21.66
CA SER A 654 9.30 8.61 -23.03
C SER A 654 7.89 9.19 -23.12
N GLN A 655 6.97 8.69 -22.30
CA GLN A 655 5.58 9.12 -22.29
C GLN A 655 5.45 10.58 -21.84
N LEU A 656 6.15 10.96 -20.77
CA LEU A 656 6.18 12.33 -20.27
C LEU A 656 6.85 13.29 -21.27
N GLY A 657 8.00 12.91 -21.81
CA GLY A 657 8.73 13.69 -22.80
C GLY A 657 7.90 13.93 -24.06
N GLN A 658 7.21 12.91 -24.56
CA GLN A 658 6.30 13.05 -25.70
C GLN A 658 5.17 14.05 -25.41
N ALA A 659 4.59 13.98 -24.21
CA ALA A 659 3.51 14.87 -23.79
C ALA A 659 3.98 16.32 -23.52
N LEU A 660 5.28 16.53 -23.28
CA LEU A 660 5.93 17.84 -23.12
C LEU A 660 6.59 18.37 -24.41
N GLY A 661 6.48 17.64 -25.53
CA GLY A 661 7.09 18.03 -26.80
C GLY A 661 8.62 17.84 -26.87
N LYS A 662 9.18 17.02 -25.97
CA LYS A 662 10.60 16.65 -25.93
C LYS A 662 10.84 15.42 -26.82
N THR A 663 10.61 15.58 -28.12
CA THR A 663 10.47 14.47 -29.06
C THR A 663 11.74 13.64 -29.26
N GLU A 664 12.93 14.24 -29.11
CA GLU A 664 14.19 13.51 -29.25
C GLU A 664 14.43 12.58 -28.06
N ASP A 665 14.32 13.13 -26.85
CA ASP A 665 14.37 12.35 -25.61
C ASP A 665 13.30 11.26 -25.61
N ALA A 666 12.06 11.58 -26.02
CA ALA A 666 10.99 10.60 -26.11
C ALA A 666 11.34 9.44 -27.06
N ALA A 667 11.90 9.73 -28.23
CA ALA A 667 12.33 8.70 -29.17
C ALA A 667 13.49 7.85 -28.65
N TYR A 668 14.42 8.45 -27.90
CA TYR A 668 15.56 7.76 -27.30
C TYR A 668 15.12 6.84 -26.16
N PHE A 669 14.35 7.34 -25.20
CA PHE A 669 13.87 6.54 -24.08
C PHE A 669 12.84 5.48 -24.51
N ARG A 670 12.04 5.73 -25.56
CA ARG A 670 11.19 4.67 -26.14
C ARG A 670 12.02 3.49 -26.67
N ASN A 671 13.19 3.76 -27.24
CA ASN A 671 14.10 2.72 -27.72
C ASN A 671 14.73 1.95 -26.55
N ARG A 672 15.18 2.65 -25.51
CA ARG A 672 15.73 2.03 -24.28
C ARG A 672 14.69 1.27 -23.46
N ALA A 673 13.42 1.62 -23.55
CA ALA A 673 12.33 0.85 -22.92
C ALA A 673 12.23 -0.62 -23.40
N LEU A 674 12.94 -0.98 -24.50
CA LEU A 674 13.06 -2.35 -25.02
C LEU A 674 14.30 -3.10 -24.47
N ASP A 675 15.14 -2.47 -23.65
CA ASP A 675 16.42 -3.03 -23.18
C ASP A 675 16.25 -4.28 -22.31
N TYR A 676 15.07 -4.50 -21.72
CA TYR A 676 14.71 -5.73 -21.01
C TYR A 676 14.97 -7.00 -21.86
N ALA A 677 14.81 -6.90 -23.18
CA ALA A 677 15.03 -8.00 -24.11
C ALA A 677 16.49 -8.46 -24.17
N ASN A 678 17.46 -7.61 -23.81
CA ASN A 678 18.89 -7.96 -23.81
C ASN A 678 19.26 -8.97 -22.73
N LEU A 679 18.41 -9.13 -21.71
CA LEU A 679 18.57 -10.10 -20.63
C LEU A 679 17.78 -11.40 -20.87
N TRP A 680 17.01 -11.48 -21.96
CA TRP A 680 16.29 -12.70 -22.31
C TRP A 680 17.27 -13.77 -22.78
N SER A 681 17.28 -14.93 -22.10
CA SER A 681 18.08 -16.10 -22.47
C SER A 681 17.17 -17.19 -23.04
N PRO A 682 17.03 -17.31 -24.39
CA PRO A 682 16.08 -18.24 -25.01
C PRO A 682 16.35 -19.71 -24.65
N SER A 683 17.61 -20.08 -24.41
CA SER A 683 18.01 -21.46 -24.12
C SER A 683 17.46 -21.99 -22.79
N VAL A 684 17.22 -21.10 -21.82
CA VAL A 684 16.65 -21.45 -20.51
C VAL A 684 15.21 -20.93 -20.34
N GLY A 685 14.77 -19.99 -21.19
CA GLY A 685 13.42 -19.44 -21.16
C GLY A 685 13.14 -18.49 -19.99
N PHE A 686 14.17 -17.73 -19.58
CA PHE A 686 14.13 -16.76 -18.48
C PHE A 686 15.01 -15.54 -18.75
N PHE A 687 14.77 -14.47 -17.99
CA PHE A 687 15.71 -13.36 -17.86
C PHE A 687 16.91 -13.80 -17.01
N ARG A 688 18.09 -13.31 -17.38
CA ARG A 688 19.35 -13.76 -16.79
C ARG A 688 20.38 -12.64 -16.80
N GLY A 689 21.13 -12.48 -15.71
CA GLY A 689 22.22 -11.52 -15.65
C GLY A 689 23.30 -11.80 -16.69
N ARG A 690 23.93 -10.73 -17.15
CA ARG A 690 24.90 -10.73 -18.24
C ARG A 690 26.12 -9.91 -17.85
N GLN A 691 27.31 -10.35 -18.23
CA GLN A 691 28.57 -9.69 -17.95
C GLN A 691 28.90 -8.62 -19.01
N THR A 692 29.87 -7.76 -18.73
CA THR A 692 30.37 -6.72 -19.64
C THR A 692 30.81 -7.29 -21.00
N SER A 693 31.34 -8.52 -20.98
CA SER A 693 31.75 -9.30 -22.17
C SER A 693 30.59 -9.77 -23.05
N GLY A 694 29.34 -9.65 -22.56
CA GLY A 694 28.15 -10.22 -23.18
C GLY A 694 27.89 -11.70 -22.84
N ALA A 695 28.72 -12.33 -22.01
CA ALA A 695 28.48 -13.68 -21.51
C ALA A 695 27.37 -13.70 -20.43
N TRP A 696 26.58 -14.77 -20.36
CA TRP A 696 25.64 -14.97 -19.27
C TRP A 696 26.36 -15.23 -17.95
N ARG A 697 25.80 -14.78 -16.81
CA ARG A 697 26.39 -15.00 -15.46
C ARG A 697 26.62 -16.49 -15.17
N THR A 698 25.66 -17.32 -15.55
CA THR A 698 25.70 -18.78 -15.34
C THR A 698 25.78 -19.51 -16.69
N THR A 699 26.17 -20.78 -16.67
CA THR A 699 25.99 -21.69 -17.82
C THR A 699 24.58 -22.29 -17.80
N ASP A 700 24.04 -22.73 -18.93
CA ASP A 700 22.66 -23.27 -18.98
C ASP A 700 22.44 -24.42 -18.00
N ALA A 701 23.43 -25.30 -17.81
CA ALA A 701 23.38 -26.41 -16.85
C ALA A 701 23.32 -25.94 -15.38
N ASN A 702 23.92 -24.77 -15.08
CA ASN A 702 23.98 -24.21 -13.74
C ASN A 702 22.86 -23.21 -13.45
N PHE A 703 22.02 -22.88 -14.43
CA PHE A 703 20.89 -21.98 -14.22
C PHE A 703 19.85 -22.63 -13.30
N LYS A 704 19.40 -21.87 -12.29
CA LYS A 704 18.35 -22.27 -11.35
C LYS A 704 17.31 -21.15 -11.30
N PRO A 705 16.06 -21.38 -11.75
CA PRO A 705 15.06 -20.32 -11.83
C PRO A 705 14.50 -19.91 -10.46
N ASN A 706 14.79 -20.68 -9.41
CA ASN A 706 14.43 -20.42 -8.02
C ASN A 706 15.63 -19.97 -7.15
N GLU A 707 16.75 -19.59 -7.78
CA GLU A 707 17.87 -18.93 -7.10
C GLU A 707 17.55 -17.45 -6.89
N TRP A 708 17.39 -17.06 -5.64
CA TRP A 708 17.10 -15.68 -5.24
C TRP A 708 18.38 -14.84 -5.17
N GLY A 709 18.25 -13.53 -5.39
CA GLY A 709 19.37 -12.60 -5.27
C GLY A 709 20.26 -12.61 -6.51
N CYS A 710 21.53 -12.26 -6.29
CA CYS A 710 22.57 -12.16 -7.32
C CYS A 710 22.23 -11.09 -8.37
N ASP A 711 21.48 -11.48 -9.41
CA ASP A 711 21.04 -10.59 -10.48
C ASP A 711 19.72 -9.89 -10.15
N PHE A 712 18.95 -10.42 -9.21
CA PHE A 712 17.60 -9.97 -8.90
C PHE A 712 17.51 -9.46 -7.45
N THR A 713 16.85 -8.32 -7.25
CA THR A 713 16.45 -7.86 -5.92
C THR A 713 15.23 -8.65 -5.46
N GLU A 714 15.24 -9.11 -4.21
CA GLU A 714 14.12 -9.74 -3.48
C GLU A 714 13.33 -10.78 -4.28
N GLY A 715 14.05 -11.54 -5.10
CA GLY A 715 13.40 -12.49 -5.96
C GLY A 715 14.35 -13.34 -6.78
N ALA A 716 13.75 -14.20 -7.58
CA ALA A 716 14.40 -15.15 -8.47
C ALA A 716 13.90 -14.93 -9.92
N PRO A 717 14.52 -15.56 -10.93
CA PRO A 717 14.03 -15.50 -12.30
C PRO A 717 12.53 -15.82 -12.50
N TRP A 718 11.93 -16.63 -11.62
CA TRP A 718 10.48 -16.86 -11.64
C TRP A 718 9.64 -15.60 -11.39
N HIS A 719 10.05 -14.74 -10.43
CA HIS A 719 9.27 -13.55 -10.07
C HIS A 719 9.37 -12.47 -11.15
N TYR A 720 10.50 -12.45 -11.85
CA TYR A 720 10.74 -11.61 -13.02
C TYR A 720 10.35 -12.31 -14.35
N ALA A 721 9.42 -13.27 -14.36
CA ALA A 721 9.02 -13.93 -15.62
C ALA A 721 8.26 -13.00 -16.59
N THR A 722 7.63 -11.92 -16.10
CA THR A 722 6.94 -10.94 -16.96
C THR A 722 7.28 -9.50 -16.59
N PRO A 723 8.55 -9.09 -16.65
CA PRO A 723 9.01 -7.85 -16.01
C PRO A 723 8.76 -6.59 -16.84
N ALA A 724 8.28 -6.72 -18.09
CA ALA A 724 8.07 -5.60 -19.00
C ALA A 724 6.57 -5.38 -19.33
N PRO A 725 5.76 -4.88 -18.39
CA PRO A 725 4.35 -4.57 -18.63
C PRO A 725 4.13 -3.41 -19.62
N GLN A 726 5.16 -2.60 -19.90
CA GLN A 726 5.14 -1.59 -20.96
C GLN A 726 5.10 -2.20 -22.36
N ASP A 727 5.61 -3.43 -22.53
CA ASP A 727 5.67 -4.12 -23.82
C ASP A 727 5.15 -5.58 -23.79
N PRO A 728 3.86 -5.78 -23.48
CA PRO A 728 3.23 -7.11 -23.39
C PRO A 728 3.33 -7.97 -24.65
N GLN A 729 3.21 -7.37 -25.84
CA GLN A 729 3.37 -8.09 -27.10
C GLN A 729 4.84 -8.50 -27.32
N GLY A 730 5.79 -7.64 -26.96
CA GLY A 730 7.21 -8.01 -26.95
C GLY A 730 7.48 -9.18 -26.00
N MET A 731 6.93 -9.13 -24.78
CA MET A 731 6.95 -10.25 -23.83
C MET A 731 6.37 -11.53 -24.42
N ALA A 732 5.21 -11.46 -25.07
CA ALA A 732 4.62 -12.61 -25.75
C ALA A 732 5.55 -13.17 -26.83
N ASN A 733 6.19 -12.32 -27.62
CA ASN A 733 7.09 -12.73 -28.69
C ASN A 733 8.34 -13.44 -28.16
N LEU A 734 8.89 -13.04 -27.01
CA LEU A 734 10.03 -13.73 -26.37
C LEU A 734 9.69 -15.19 -26.00
N TYR A 735 8.45 -15.45 -25.58
CA TYR A 735 7.96 -16.80 -25.26
C TYR A 735 7.49 -17.60 -26.49
N GLY A 736 7.41 -16.98 -27.67
CA GLY A 736 6.92 -17.63 -28.89
C GLY A 736 5.43 -17.43 -29.18
N GLY A 737 4.78 -16.49 -28.50
CA GLY A 737 3.40 -16.08 -28.74
C GLY A 737 2.59 -15.90 -27.46
N ARG A 738 1.36 -15.38 -27.61
CA ARG A 738 0.46 -15.10 -26.47
C ARG A 738 0.08 -16.37 -25.69
N ALA A 739 -0.13 -17.48 -26.41
CA ALA A 739 -0.44 -18.76 -25.77
C ALA A 739 0.72 -19.24 -24.87
N GLN A 740 1.96 -19.05 -25.32
CA GLN A 740 3.17 -19.42 -24.59
C GLN A 740 3.45 -18.48 -23.42
N LEU A 741 3.12 -17.18 -23.55
CA LEU A 741 3.10 -16.27 -22.40
C LEU A 741 2.10 -16.75 -21.34
N SER A 742 0.86 -17.07 -21.72
CA SER A 742 -0.14 -17.63 -20.80
C SER A 742 0.37 -18.92 -20.13
N ALA A 743 0.97 -19.83 -20.90
CA ALA A 743 1.54 -21.08 -20.39
C ALA A 743 2.74 -20.84 -19.44
N LYS A 744 3.56 -19.81 -19.68
CA LYS A 744 4.64 -19.45 -18.76
C LYS A 744 4.09 -18.99 -17.41
N ILE A 745 3.04 -18.16 -17.42
CA ILE A 745 2.41 -17.72 -16.17
C ILE A 745 1.74 -18.91 -15.48
N ASP A 746 1.12 -19.85 -16.20
CA ASP A 746 0.62 -21.10 -15.60
C ASP A 746 1.75 -21.87 -14.90
N ALA A 747 2.93 -21.93 -15.55
CA ALA A 747 4.10 -22.62 -15.02
C ALA A 747 4.64 -22.00 -13.72
N VAL A 748 4.47 -20.69 -13.50
CA VAL A 748 4.80 -20.04 -12.22
C VAL A 748 3.99 -20.66 -11.08
N PHE A 749 2.68 -20.81 -11.27
CA PHE A 749 1.80 -21.40 -10.25
C PHE A 749 1.95 -22.92 -10.13
N ALA A 750 2.40 -23.60 -11.18
CA ALA A 750 2.60 -25.06 -11.18
C ALA A 750 3.99 -25.48 -10.68
N ALA A 751 4.98 -24.58 -10.71
CA ALA A 751 6.33 -24.84 -10.25
C ALA A 751 6.33 -25.18 -8.74
N PRO A 752 7.26 -26.03 -8.27
CA PRO A 752 7.44 -26.23 -6.84
C PRO A 752 7.75 -24.90 -6.15
N ARG A 753 7.26 -24.71 -4.92
CA ARG A 753 7.48 -23.49 -4.12
C ARG A 753 8.87 -23.42 -3.46
N ASP A 754 9.82 -24.23 -3.91
CA ASP A 754 11.16 -24.30 -3.33
C ASP A 754 12.00 -23.07 -3.71
N TYR A 755 12.93 -22.69 -2.85
CA TYR A 755 13.82 -21.56 -3.07
C TYR A 755 15.26 -21.95 -2.75
N LEU A 756 16.20 -21.31 -3.44
CA LEU A 756 17.62 -21.34 -3.12
C LEU A 756 18.05 -19.94 -2.69
N VAL A 757 18.82 -19.86 -1.60
CA VAL A 757 19.27 -18.57 -1.02
C VAL A 757 20.15 -17.75 -1.97
N GLY A 758 20.75 -18.40 -2.98
CA GLY A 758 21.58 -17.77 -3.99
C GLY A 758 22.69 -16.91 -3.37
N CYS A 759 22.67 -15.61 -3.66
CA CYS A 759 23.67 -14.67 -3.14
C CYS A 759 23.30 -14.03 -1.80
N TYR A 760 22.17 -14.39 -1.20
CA TYR A 760 21.87 -14.02 0.18
C TYR A 760 22.67 -14.88 1.15
N GLY A 761 23.09 -14.29 2.29
CA GLY A 761 23.84 -14.99 3.34
C GLY A 761 23.01 -16.02 4.13
N GLY A 762 21.71 -16.10 3.88
CA GLY A 762 20.76 -17.00 4.56
C GLY A 762 19.35 -16.86 3.98
N VAL A 763 18.41 -17.60 4.57
CA VAL A 763 16.99 -17.50 4.21
C VAL A 763 16.42 -16.18 4.75
N ILE A 764 16.01 -15.30 3.84
CA ILE A 764 15.31 -14.04 4.14
C ILE A 764 13.80 -14.30 4.33
N HIS A 765 13.05 -13.34 4.86
CA HIS A 765 11.65 -13.53 5.24
C HIS A 765 10.74 -13.74 4.02
N GLU A 766 10.99 -13.02 2.93
CA GLU A 766 10.25 -13.04 1.66
C GLU A 766 10.26 -14.43 1.01
N MET A 767 11.36 -15.19 1.18
CA MET A 767 11.43 -16.59 0.73
C MET A 767 10.46 -17.48 1.51
N ARG A 768 10.33 -17.27 2.83
CA ARG A 768 9.43 -18.04 3.70
C ARG A 768 7.97 -17.68 3.43
N GLU A 769 7.70 -16.40 3.22
CA GLU A 769 6.37 -15.89 2.92
C GLU A 769 5.90 -16.39 1.55
N ALA A 770 6.75 -16.34 0.52
CA ALA A 770 6.46 -16.94 -0.79
C ALA A 770 6.17 -18.44 -0.69
N TYR A 771 6.93 -19.17 0.14
CA TYR A 771 6.68 -20.58 0.40
C TYR A 771 5.33 -20.81 1.08
N ASP A 772 5.01 -20.01 2.11
CA ASP A 772 3.76 -20.13 2.88
C ASP A 772 2.52 -19.70 2.09
N ALA A 773 2.68 -18.83 1.08
CA ALA A 773 1.62 -18.49 0.13
C ALA A 773 0.99 -19.74 -0.50
N ASN A 774 1.79 -20.79 -0.70
CA ASN A 774 1.38 -22.04 -1.34
C ASN A 774 0.78 -21.82 -2.76
N LEU A 775 1.40 -20.94 -3.54
CA LEU A 775 0.98 -20.58 -4.91
C LEU A 775 2.08 -20.89 -5.95
N GLY A 776 2.82 -21.97 -5.75
CA GLY A 776 4.00 -22.29 -6.55
C GLY A 776 5.09 -21.25 -6.36
N GLN A 777 5.56 -20.63 -7.44
CA GLN A 777 6.54 -19.53 -7.43
C GLN A 777 5.88 -18.14 -7.51
N TYR A 778 4.56 -18.04 -7.33
CA TYR A 778 3.90 -16.73 -7.27
C TYR A 778 4.07 -16.09 -5.88
N ALA A 779 5.16 -15.34 -5.70
CA ALA A 779 5.55 -14.67 -4.46
C ALA A 779 4.80 -13.35 -4.24
N HIS A 780 3.49 -13.41 -3.98
CA HIS A 780 2.66 -12.20 -3.80
C HIS A 780 3.06 -11.30 -2.62
N ALA A 781 3.87 -11.81 -1.69
CA ALA A 781 4.40 -11.07 -0.55
C ALA A 781 5.46 -10.03 -0.95
N ASN A 782 5.76 -9.86 -2.24
CA ASN A 782 6.80 -8.96 -2.73
C ASN A 782 6.47 -8.39 -4.13
N GLU A 783 6.94 -7.17 -4.38
CA GLU A 783 6.55 -6.21 -5.40
C GLU A 783 6.71 -6.66 -6.87
N PRO A 784 7.83 -7.29 -7.31
CA PRO A 784 8.14 -7.51 -8.72
C PRO A 784 7.08 -8.29 -9.49
N ILE A 785 6.25 -9.06 -8.77
CA ILE A 785 5.29 -9.99 -9.35
C ILE A 785 3.85 -9.48 -9.29
N HIS A 786 3.57 -8.35 -8.62
CA HIS A 786 2.21 -7.87 -8.35
C HIS A 786 1.35 -7.69 -9.62
N HIS A 787 1.94 -7.30 -10.76
CA HIS A 787 1.23 -7.17 -12.04
C HIS A 787 1.14 -8.48 -12.85
N MET A 788 1.90 -9.52 -12.51
CA MET A 788 2.06 -10.72 -13.34
C MET A 788 0.72 -11.40 -13.67
N ILE A 789 -0.19 -11.50 -12.70
CA ILE A 789 -1.50 -12.14 -12.97
C ILE A 789 -2.36 -11.35 -13.95
N TYR A 790 -2.14 -10.05 -14.08
CA TYR A 790 -2.78 -9.23 -15.10
C TYR A 790 -2.14 -9.40 -16.49
N MET A 791 -0.95 -10.01 -16.58
CA MET A 791 -0.32 -10.38 -17.85
C MET A 791 -1.11 -11.44 -18.65
N TYR A 792 -2.02 -12.18 -18.00
CA TYR A 792 -2.99 -13.03 -18.69
C TYR A 792 -3.97 -12.25 -19.57
N ASN A 793 -4.32 -11.00 -19.23
CA ASN A 793 -5.16 -10.15 -20.09
C ASN A 793 -4.44 -9.85 -21.42
N TYR A 794 -3.16 -9.52 -21.32
CA TYR A 794 -2.30 -9.28 -22.49
C TYR A 794 -2.03 -10.55 -23.31
N ALA A 795 -2.05 -11.72 -22.66
CA ALA A 795 -2.00 -13.03 -23.32
C ALA A 795 -3.34 -13.43 -23.98
N GLY A 796 -4.42 -12.64 -23.82
CA GLY A 796 -5.74 -12.94 -24.37
C GLY A 796 -6.51 -14.03 -23.61
N THR A 797 -6.17 -14.27 -22.34
CA THR A 797 -6.82 -15.27 -21.47
C THR A 797 -7.32 -14.65 -20.16
N PRO A 798 -8.18 -13.62 -20.18
CA PRO A 798 -8.59 -12.86 -18.99
C PRO A 798 -9.33 -13.70 -17.93
N SER A 799 -9.96 -14.82 -18.30
CA SER A 799 -10.55 -15.75 -17.32
C SER A 799 -9.52 -16.31 -16.34
N LYS A 800 -8.25 -16.45 -16.74
CA LYS A 800 -7.17 -16.85 -15.83
C LYS A 800 -6.80 -15.73 -14.85
N THR A 801 -6.79 -14.47 -15.29
CA THR A 801 -6.67 -13.29 -14.41
C THR A 801 -7.77 -13.30 -13.36
N GLN A 802 -9.02 -13.45 -13.79
CA GLN A 802 -10.20 -13.48 -12.92
C GLN A 802 -10.05 -14.54 -11.83
N ASN A 803 -9.61 -15.75 -12.18
CA ASN A 803 -9.40 -16.82 -11.21
C ASN A 803 -8.27 -16.49 -10.22
N ARG A 804 -7.10 -16.05 -10.71
CA ARG A 804 -5.92 -15.79 -9.85
C ARG A 804 -6.09 -14.57 -8.95
N VAL A 805 -6.69 -13.49 -9.45
CA VAL A 805 -7.03 -12.30 -8.64
C VAL A 805 -7.94 -12.71 -7.49
N ARG A 806 -9.00 -13.47 -7.77
CA ARG A 806 -9.94 -13.92 -6.73
C ARG A 806 -9.29 -14.86 -5.73
N GLN A 807 -8.43 -15.77 -6.18
CA GLN A 807 -7.65 -16.63 -5.28
C GLN A 807 -6.76 -15.81 -4.34
N VAL A 808 -6.02 -14.83 -4.86
CA VAL A 808 -5.13 -13.99 -4.04
C VAL A 808 -5.90 -13.15 -3.03
N LEU A 809 -6.97 -12.47 -3.47
CA LEU A 809 -7.80 -11.62 -2.62
C LEU A 809 -8.41 -12.38 -1.43
N THR A 810 -8.82 -13.64 -1.61
CA THR A 810 -9.48 -14.41 -0.55
C THR A 810 -8.52 -15.26 0.27
N GLN A 811 -7.34 -15.61 -0.26
CA GLN A 811 -6.38 -16.48 0.43
C GLN A 811 -5.32 -15.68 1.22
N LEU A 812 -4.88 -14.53 0.73
CA LEU A 812 -3.69 -13.83 1.23
C LEU A 812 -3.98 -12.55 2.03
N TYR A 813 -5.25 -12.15 2.11
CA TYR A 813 -5.70 -10.96 2.82
C TYR A 813 -6.80 -11.34 3.80
N GLY A 814 -6.72 -10.84 5.03
CA GLY A 814 -7.73 -11.05 6.06
C GLY A 814 -7.92 -9.83 6.94
N PRO A 815 -8.99 -9.79 7.75
CA PRO A 815 -9.32 -8.63 8.59
C PRO A 815 -8.34 -8.41 9.74
N GLY A 816 -7.61 -9.44 10.17
CA GLY A 816 -6.58 -9.36 11.22
C GLY A 816 -7.09 -9.03 12.63
N THR A 817 -8.39 -8.90 12.84
CA THR A 817 -9.03 -8.46 14.10
C THR A 817 -8.70 -9.33 15.31
N ALA A 818 -8.59 -10.65 15.12
CA ALA A 818 -8.35 -11.60 16.20
C ALA A 818 -6.88 -12.04 16.33
N THR A 819 -6.04 -11.76 15.33
CA THR A 819 -4.70 -12.38 15.21
C THR A 819 -3.59 -11.41 14.88
N GLY A 820 -3.90 -10.16 14.54
CA GLY A 820 -2.95 -9.22 13.95
C GLY A 820 -2.47 -9.62 12.55
N ASN A 821 -2.95 -10.74 11.98
CA ASN A 821 -2.54 -11.21 10.66
C ASN A 821 -3.37 -10.53 9.57
N GLY A 822 -2.77 -9.60 8.85
CA GLY A 822 -3.43 -8.85 7.78
C GLY A 822 -2.98 -9.20 6.38
N TYR A 823 -1.69 -9.46 6.27
CA TYR A 823 -0.97 -9.66 5.03
C TYR A 823 -0.13 -10.94 5.13
N LEU A 824 0.37 -11.39 3.99
CA LEU A 824 1.32 -12.50 3.91
C LEU A 824 2.77 -12.03 4.08
N GLY A 825 3.11 -10.84 3.58
CA GLY A 825 4.44 -10.21 3.67
C GLY A 825 4.31 -8.74 4.03
N ASP A 826 5.34 -7.96 3.72
CA ASP A 826 5.39 -6.53 4.02
C ASP A 826 4.27 -5.74 3.33
N GLU A 827 3.80 -4.68 4.01
CA GLU A 827 2.72 -3.82 3.49
C GLU A 827 3.25 -2.74 2.51
N ASP A 828 4.49 -2.33 2.73
CA ASP A 828 5.30 -1.41 1.92
C ASP A 828 4.62 -0.10 1.54
N ASN A 829 4.34 0.68 2.58
CA ASN A 829 3.92 2.08 2.50
C ASN A 829 2.66 2.30 1.65
N GLY A 830 1.71 1.37 1.70
CA GLY A 830 0.49 1.41 0.91
C GLY A 830 0.52 0.61 -0.39
N GLN A 831 1.66 0.06 -0.81
CA GLN A 831 1.77 -0.65 -2.09
C GLN A 831 0.92 -1.93 -2.12
N MET A 832 1.10 -2.82 -1.15
CA MET A 832 0.32 -4.07 -1.07
C MET A 832 -1.16 -3.78 -0.83
N SER A 833 -1.45 -2.74 -0.03
CA SER A 833 -2.82 -2.30 0.22
C SER A 833 -3.51 -1.72 -1.01
N ALA A 834 -2.83 -0.88 -1.79
CA ALA A 834 -3.38 -0.32 -3.01
C ALA A 834 -3.61 -1.40 -4.08
N TRP A 835 -2.75 -2.43 -4.12
CA TRP A 835 -2.99 -3.61 -4.95
C TRP A 835 -4.32 -4.28 -4.58
N TYR A 836 -4.58 -4.49 -3.29
CA TYR A 836 -5.85 -5.07 -2.82
C TYR A 836 -7.04 -4.19 -3.22
N VAL A 837 -6.97 -2.87 -2.98
CA VAL A 837 -8.06 -1.93 -3.27
C VAL A 837 -8.43 -1.96 -4.76
N PHE A 838 -7.46 -1.81 -5.65
CA PHE A 838 -7.68 -1.90 -7.10
C PHE A 838 -8.28 -3.26 -7.50
N SER A 839 -7.66 -4.35 -7.04
CA SER A 839 -8.07 -5.70 -7.38
C SER A 839 -9.49 -6.01 -6.90
N ALA A 840 -9.87 -5.57 -5.70
CA ALA A 840 -11.22 -5.73 -5.14
C ALA A 840 -12.28 -4.91 -5.90
N LEU A 841 -11.91 -3.72 -6.40
CA LEU A 841 -12.72 -2.92 -7.32
C LEU A 841 -12.88 -3.59 -8.70
N GLY A 842 -11.99 -4.50 -9.05
CA GLY A 842 -12.05 -5.32 -10.27
C GLY A 842 -11.14 -4.86 -11.41
N PHE A 843 -10.21 -3.93 -11.18
CA PHE A 843 -9.26 -3.46 -12.19
C PHE A 843 -7.94 -2.98 -11.57
N TYR A 844 -6.82 -3.09 -12.28
CA TYR A 844 -5.48 -2.78 -11.76
C TYR A 844 -4.61 -2.02 -12.77
N PRO A 845 -3.79 -1.04 -12.34
CA PRO A 845 -2.88 -0.28 -13.20
C PRO A 845 -1.62 -1.08 -13.58
N ALA A 846 -1.78 -2.23 -14.27
CA ALA A 846 -0.67 -3.14 -14.59
C ALA A 846 0.46 -2.47 -15.38
N ARG A 847 0.13 -1.49 -16.23
CA ARG A 847 1.07 -0.74 -17.04
C ARG A 847 1.17 0.69 -16.54
N MET A 848 2.13 0.94 -15.65
CA MET A 848 2.42 2.28 -15.12
C MET A 848 2.78 3.27 -16.25
N ALA A 849 2.51 4.57 -16.04
CA ALA A 849 2.67 5.60 -17.06
C ALA A 849 1.87 5.31 -18.35
N SER A 850 0.71 4.67 -18.19
CA SER A 850 -0.35 4.61 -19.20
C SER A 850 -1.70 5.05 -18.63
N THR A 851 -2.70 5.18 -19.50
CA THR A 851 -4.07 5.52 -19.10
C THR A 851 -4.95 4.29 -18.91
N ASP A 852 -4.46 3.06 -19.10
CA ASP A 852 -5.26 1.84 -19.01
C ASP A 852 -5.15 1.15 -17.65
N TYR A 853 -6.26 0.56 -17.21
CA TYR A 853 -6.37 -0.31 -16.04
C TYR A 853 -6.90 -1.66 -16.51
N THR A 854 -6.11 -2.72 -16.35
CA THR A 854 -6.51 -4.08 -16.74
C THR A 854 -7.60 -4.61 -15.84
N ILE A 855 -8.68 -5.14 -16.42
CA ILE A 855 -9.82 -5.69 -15.69
C ILE A 855 -9.46 -7.08 -15.13
N GLY A 856 -9.61 -7.26 -13.82
CA GLY A 856 -9.50 -8.54 -13.14
C GLY A 856 -10.87 -9.18 -12.95
N ALA A 857 -11.26 -9.38 -11.69
CA ALA A 857 -12.61 -9.74 -11.30
C ALA A 857 -12.97 -8.98 -10.02
N PRO A 858 -14.12 -8.27 -9.97
CA PRO A 858 -14.54 -7.58 -8.77
C PRO A 858 -14.78 -8.57 -7.61
N LEU A 859 -14.58 -8.09 -6.39
CA LEU A 859 -14.84 -8.86 -5.17
C LEU A 859 -16.27 -8.65 -4.66
N HIS A 860 -16.82 -7.44 -4.85
CA HIS A 860 -18.11 -7.03 -4.28
C HIS A 860 -19.20 -6.90 -5.36
N PRO A 861 -20.47 -7.20 -5.03
CA PRO A 861 -21.59 -7.05 -5.96
C PRO A 861 -21.72 -5.66 -6.56
N LYS A 862 -21.38 -4.62 -5.80
CA LYS A 862 -21.35 -3.25 -6.30
C LYS A 862 -20.33 -2.41 -5.54
N ALA A 863 -19.51 -1.70 -6.30
CA ALA A 863 -18.60 -0.69 -5.79
C ALA A 863 -18.88 0.64 -6.50
N THR A 864 -19.01 1.71 -5.72
CA THR A 864 -19.26 3.07 -6.22
C THR A 864 -18.06 3.94 -5.86
N ILE A 865 -17.40 4.50 -6.86
CA ILE A 865 -16.22 5.36 -6.72
C ILE A 865 -16.66 6.80 -6.98
N THR A 866 -16.51 7.67 -5.98
CA THR A 866 -16.73 9.11 -6.09
C THR A 866 -15.39 9.79 -6.36
N LEU A 867 -15.30 10.47 -7.49
CA LEU A 867 -14.07 11.10 -7.98
C LEU A 867 -14.02 12.58 -7.57
N GLU A 868 -12.82 13.15 -7.42
CA GLU A 868 -12.65 14.56 -7.06
C GLU A 868 -13.30 15.54 -8.07
N ASN A 869 -13.49 15.13 -9.32
CA ASN A 869 -14.18 15.95 -10.33
C ASN A 869 -15.72 16.00 -10.15
N GLY A 870 -16.26 15.31 -9.14
CA GLY A 870 -17.68 15.23 -8.82
C GLY A 870 -18.45 14.13 -9.56
N SER A 871 -17.80 13.42 -10.49
CA SER A 871 -18.38 12.25 -11.16
C SER A 871 -18.38 11.04 -10.24
N THR A 872 -19.32 10.13 -10.50
CA THR A 872 -19.37 8.82 -9.85
C THR A 872 -19.23 7.73 -10.89
N PHE A 873 -18.32 6.80 -10.64
CA PHE A 873 -18.13 5.59 -11.46
C PHE A 873 -18.53 4.35 -10.65
N THR A 874 -19.40 3.52 -11.21
CA THR A 874 -19.92 2.32 -10.54
C THR A 874 -19.44 1.07 -11.25
N VAL A 875 -18.81 0.16 -10.50
CA VAL A 875 -18.60 -1.23 -10.91
C VAL A 875 -19.76 -2.06 -10.35
N ASN A 876 -20.56 -2.65 -11.25
CA ASN A 876 -21.76 -3.40 -10.91
C ASN A 876 -21.63 -4.85 -11.37
N ALA A 877 -21.54 -5.79 -10.43
CA ALA A 877 -21.34 -7.22 -10.67
C ALA A 877 -22.34 -8.05 -9.87
N PRO A 878 -23.65 -7.93 -10.13
CA PRO A 878 -24.66 -8.66 -9.38
C PRO A 878 -24.43 -10.17 -9.49
N GLY A 879 -24.56 -10.86 -8.35
CA GLY A 879 -24.37 -12.31 -8.26
C GLY A 879 -22.90 -12.75 -8.27
N VAL A 880 -21.93 -11.84 -8.21
CA VAL A 880 -20.53 -12.18 -7.95
C VAL A 880 -20.41 -12.95 -6.64
N SER A 881 -19.65 -14.04 -6.66
CA SER A 881 -19.38 -14.87 -5.49
C SER A 881 -18.09 -15.66 -5.73
N ASP A 882 -17.70 -16.51 -4.80
CA ASP A 882 -16.59 -17.44 -5.03
C ASP A 882 -16.92 -18.50 -6.08
N THR A 883 -18.20 -18.82 -6.27
CA THR A 883 -18.64 -19.65 -7.39
C THR A 883 -18.68 -18.83 -8.68
N ASN A 884 -19.36 -17.69 -8.69
CA ASN A 884 -19.55 -16.84 -9.86
C ASN A 884 -18.42 -15.82 -9.99
N ARG A 885 -17.21 -16.29 -10.31
CA ARG A 885 -16.00 -15.45 -10.42
C ARG A 885 -15.61 -15.04 -11.83
N TYR A 886 -16.28 -15.56 -12.86
CA TYR A 886 -15.92 -15.31 -14.25
C TYR A 886 -16.87 -14.35 -14.96
N ILE A 887 -16.32 -13.36 -15.65
CA ILE A 887 -17.09 -12.39 -16.44
C ILE A 887 -17.60 -13.09 -17.72
N GLN A 888 -18.92 -13.08 -17.92
CA GLN A 888 -19.60 -13.64 -19.10
C GLN A 888 -19.80 -12.58 -20.19
N SER A 889 -20.12 -11.36 -19.78
CA SER A 889 -20.22 -10.19 -20.64
C SER A 889 -20.10 -8.91 -19.81
N ALA A 890 -19.82 -7.79 -20.47
CA ALA A 890 -19.77 -6.48 -19.83
C ALA A 890 -20.48 -5.42 -20.67
N THR A 891 -20.99 -4.38 -20.01
CA THR A 891 -21.42 -3.14 -20.65
C THR A 891 -20.82 -1.94 -19.93
N LEU A 892 -20.42 -0.92 -20.69
CA LEU A 892 -20.05 0.38 -20.17
C LEU A 892 -21.15 1.37 -20.56
N ASN A 893 -21.85 1.91 -19.57
CA ASN A 893 -22.98 2.82 -19.77
C ASN A 893 -24.07 2.23 -20.68
N GLY A 894 -24.35 0.93 -20.54
CA GLY A 894 -25.34 0.19 -21.32
C GLY A 894 -24.88 -0.23 -22.73
N VAL A 895 -23.68 0.16 -23.15
CA VAL A 895 -23.09 -0.23 -24.43
C VAL A 895 -22.22 -1.46 -24.24
N ALA A 896 -22.32 -2.44 -25.14
CA ALA A 896 -21.51 -3.66 -25.09
C ALA A 896 -20.01 -3.34 -25.02
N TYR A 897 -19.31 -3.98 -24.09
CA TYR A 897 -17.90 -3.73 -23.79
C TYR A 897 -17.14 -5.05 -23.79
N THR A 898 -16.18 -5.20 -24.70
CA THR A 898 -15.38 -6.42 -24.85
C THR A 898 -13.94 -6.26 -24.41
N LYS A 899 -13.45 -5.02 -24.25
CA LYS A 899 -12.07 -4.75 -23.83
C LYS A 899 -11.83 -5.29 -22.42
N ASN A 900 -10.68 -5.94 -22.22
CA ASN A 900 -10.26 -6.46 -20.92
C ASN A 900 -9.46 -5.43 -20.11
N TYR A 901 -9.64 -4.15 -20.41
CA TYR A 901 -9.12 -3.00 -19.69
C TYR A 901 -10.14 -1.87 -19.75
N ILE A 902 -10.04 -0.93 -18.84
CA ILE A 902 -10.77 0.34 -18.84
C ILE A 902 -9.77 1.51 -18.86
N THR A 903 -10.11 2.65 -19.45
CA THR A 903 -9.21 3.81 -19.45
C THR A 903 -9.50 4.78 -18.31
N HIS A 904 -8.51 5.59 -17.95
CA HIS A 904 -8.65 6.67 -16.98
C HIS A 904 -9.75 7.65 -17.40
N ALA A 905 -9.87 7.94 -18.70
CA ALA A 905 -10.93 8.78 -19.24
C ALA A 905 -12.32 8.16 -19.06
N ASP A 906 -12.46 6.83 -19.24
CA ASP A 906 -13.72 6.12 -19.00
C ASP A 906 -14.12 6.22 -17.51
N LEU A 907 -13.16 6.10 -16.59
CA LEU A 907 -13.39 6.28 -15.15
C LEU A 907 -13.83 7.72 -14.83
N LEU A 908 -13.08 8.73 -15.30
CA LEU A 908 -13.36 10.15 -15.03
C LEU A 908 -14.68 10.65 -15.61
N ALA A 909 -15.14 10.05 -16.70
CA ALA A 909 -16.45 10.32 -17.29
C ALA A 909 -17.61 9.87 -16.38
N GLY A 910 -17.36 8.97 -15.44
CA GLY A 910 -18.37 8.38 -14.57
C GLY A 910 -19.30 7.39 -15.29
N GLY A 911 -20.38 7.04 -14.63
CA GLY A 911 -21.37 6.08 -15.12
C GLY A 911 -21.17 4.67 -14.54
N THR A 912 -21.48 3.63 -15.31
CA THR A 912 -21.54 2.25 -14.81
C THR A 912 -20.87 1.26 -15.75
N LEU A 913 -19.88 0.51 -15.25
CA LEU A 913 -19.38 -0.73 -15.83
C LEU A 913 -20.13 -1.91 -15.19
N SER A 914 -21.02 -2.55 -15.95
CA SER A 914 -21.81 -3.69 -15.48
C SER A 914 -21.27 -5.00 -16.04
N PHE A 915 -21.06 -5.98 -15.16
CA PHE A 915 -20.65 -7.33 -15.49
C PHE A 915 -21.78 -8.32 -15.27
N VAL A 916 -21.90 -9.29 -16.17
CA VAL A 916 -22.65 -10.52 -15.92
C VAL A 916 -21.66 -11.57 -15.44
N MET A 917 -21.79 -12.02 -14.20
CA MET A 917 -20.90 -13.01 -13.59
C MET A 917 -21.43 -14.44 -13.78
N GLY A 918 -20.53 -15.41 -13.87
CA GLY A 918 -20.89 -16.82 -14.01
C GLY A 918 -19.82 -17.78 -13.47
N PRO A 919 -20.17 -19.07 -13.32
CA PRO A 919 -19.31 -20.07 -12.66
C PRO A 919 -18.21 -20.64 -13.55
N ASN A 920 -18.30 -20.45 -14.87
CA ASN A 920 -17.37 -21.01 -15.84
C ASN A 920 -16.66 -19.91 -16.64
N PRO A 921 -15.40 -20.12 -17.08
CA PRO A 921 -14.72 -19.23 -18.02
C PRO A 921 -15.55 -18.96 -19.27
N SER A 922 -15.51 -17.73 -19.78
CA SER A 922 -16.17 -17.31 -21.02
C SER A 922 -15.15 -16.86 -22.08
N SER A 923 -15.63 -16.48 -23.28
CA SER A 923 -14.82 -15.89 -24.35
C SER A 923 -14.68 -14.36 -24.27
N TRP A 924 -15.25 -13.71 -23.24
CA TRP A 924 -15.16 -12.26 -23.06
C TRP A 924 -13.71 -11.79 -22.95
N GLY A 925 -13.35 -10.71 -23.66
CA GLY A 925 -12.01 -10.09 -23.55
C GLY A 925 -10.85 -10.91 -24.15
N THR A 926 -11.14 -11.88 -25.01
CA THR A 926 -10.13 -12.73 -25.67
C THR A 926 -9.69 -12.22 -27.05
N GLY A 927 -10.40 -11.24 -27.62
CA GLY A 927 -10.14 -10.74 -28.96
C GLY A 927 -8.84 -9.95 -29.08
N ALA A 928 -8.25 -9.92 -30.28
CA ALA A 928 -7.00 -9.20 -30.53
C ALA A 928 -7.11 -7.67 -30.30
N GLY A 929 -8.31 -7.11 -30.48
CA GLY A 929 -8.62 -5.69 -30.20
C GLY A 929 -9.09 -5.41 -28.76
N ASP A 930 -9.21 -6.44 -27.93
CA ASP A 930 -9.69 -6.31 -26.54
C ASP A 930 -8.56 -6.10 -25.53
N ILE A 931 -7.30 -6.25 -25.95
CA ILE A 931 -6.12 -6.14 -25.08
C ILE A 931 -5.54 -4.70 -25.06
N PRO A 932 -4.80 -4.30 -24.01
CA PRO A 932 -4.18 -2.98 -23.97
C PRO A 932 -2.97 -2.87 -24.90
N ALA A 933 -2.48 -1.63 -25.07
CA ALA A 933 -1.41 -1.32 -26.00
C ALA A 933 -0.03 -1.86 -25.56
N SER A 934 0.88 -1.96 -26.53
CA SER A 934 2.26 -2.44 -26.39
C SER A 934 3.22 -1.55 -27.17
N ILE A 935 4.49 -1.52 -26.80
CA ILE A 935 5.53 -0.84 -27.61
C ILE A 935 5.73 -1.58 -28.94
N THR A 936 5.91 -2.89 -28.88
CA THR A 936 6.02 -3.82 -30.01
C THR A 936 4.63 -4.11 -30.59
N THR A 937 4.47 -3.97 -31.91
CA THR A 937 3.18 -4.19 -32.59
C THR A 937 3.16 -5.43 -33.50
N GLY A 938 4.32 -6.03 -33.78
CA GLY A 938 4.48 -7.23 -34.62
C GLY A 938 4.67 -8.52 -33.83
N THR A 939 5.03 -9.60 -34.53
CA THR A 939 5.30 -10.95 -33.96
C THR A 939 6.78 -11.26 -33.75
N GLY A 940 7.68 -10.39 -34.22
CA GLY A 940 9.12 -10.52 -34.00
C GLY A 940 9.50 -10.18 -32.57
N ALA A 941 10.61 -10.76 -32.09
CA ALA A 941 11.16 -10.38 -30.78
C ALA A 941 11.38 -8.86 -30.70
N PRO A 942 11.19 -8.24 -29.51
CA PRO A 942 11.54 -6.85 -29.30
C PRO A 942 13.03 -6.62 -29.61
N VAL A 943 13.34 -5.60 -30.40
CA VAL A 943 14.72 -5.26 -30.79
C VAL A 943 14.95 -3.78 -30.53
N ARG A 944 15.83 -3.46 -29.57
CA ARG A 944 16.40 -2.11 -29.44
C ARG A 944 17.20 -1.78 -30.70
N MET A 945 17.15 -0.54 -31.16
CA MET A 945 18.15 -0.03 -32.09
C MET A 945 19.48 0.02 -31.34
N PRO A 946 20.51 -0.77 -31.73
CA PRO A 946 21.77 -0.82 -31.02
C PRO A 946 22.68 0.34 -31.45
N ASP A 947 23.68 0.63 -30.64
CA ASP A 947 24.85 1.34 -31.13
C ASP A 947 25.56 0.50 -32.22
N ARG A 948 25.94 1.19 -33.30
CA ARG A 948 26.64 0.62 -34.45
C ARG A 948 28.11 1.03 -34.47
N ALA A 949 28.56 1.83 -33.52
CA ALA A 949 29.95 2.27 -33.38
C ALA A 949 30.87 1.18 -32.78
N THR A 950 30.62 -0.09 -33.10
CA THR A 950 31.40 -1.24 -32.63
C THR A 950 32.30 -1.83 -33.74
N GLY A 951 33.56 -2.13 -33.43
CA GLY A 951 34.47 -2.90 -34.31
C GLY A 951 34.99 -2.18 -35.57
N GLY A 952 34.66 -0.90 -35.75
CA GLY A 952 35.10 -0.05 -36.84
C GLY A 952 36.43 0.67 -36.55
N THR A 953 36.69 1.73 -37.30
CA THR A 953 37.89 2.57 -37.12
C THR A 953 37.48 4.01 -36.83
N ILE A 954 38.00 4.53 -35.72
CA ILE A 954 37.83 5.94 -35.35
C ILE A 954 39.09 6.75 -35.66
N THR A 955 38.90 7.93 -36.24
CA THR A 955 39.96 8.91 -36.51
C THR A 955 39.52 10.28 -36.00
N VAL A 956 40.47 11.03 -35.45
CA VAL A 956 40.22 12.33 -34.83
C VAL A 956 41.26 13.33 -35.32
N SER A 957 40.90 14.61 -35.38
CA SER A 957 41.81 15.69 -35.81
C SER A 957 42.95 15.97 -34.81
N GLY A 958 42.80 15.53 -33.56
CA GLY A 958 43.81 15.61 -32.51
C GLY A 958 43.37 14.77 -31.31
N GLU A 959 44.30 14.35 -30.47
CA GLU A 959 44.04 13.58 -29.25
C GLU A 959 45.13 13.83 -28.20
N ASN A 960 44.77 13.72 -26.93
CA ASN A 960 45.72 13.59 -25.83
C ASN A 960 46.21 12.14 -25.74
N GLY A 961 47.39 11.93 -25.18
CA GLY A 961 48.06 10.63 -25.07
C GLY A 961 47.36 9.64 -24.13
N THR A 962 48.14 8.71 -23.56
CA THR A 962 47.66 7.49 -22.91
C THR A 962 46.53 7.73 -21.88
N GLY A 963 45.34 7.20 -22.16
CA GLY A 963 44.15 7.28 -21.31
C GLY A 963 43.10 8.32 -21.75
N GLU A 964 43.43 9.21 -22.69
CA GLU A 964 42.50 10.23 -23.23
C GLU A 964 42.48 10.29 -24.77
N GLY A 965 42.71 9.14 -25.40
CA GLY A 965 42.80 9.00 -26.85
C GLY A 965 41.45 8.73 -27.51
N ARG A 966 41.46 8.62 -28.85
CA ARG A 966 40.26 8.40 -29.67
C ARG A 966 39.42 7.17 -29.30
N ASN A 967 40.02 6.16 -28.70
CA ASN A 967 39.32 4.90 -28.38
C ASN A 967 38.33 5.09 -27.23
N GLN A 968 38.53 6.11 -26.39
CA GLN A 968 37.60 6.51 -25.32
C GLN A 968 36.35 7.22 -25.85
N LEU A 969 36.10 7.27 -27.16
CA LEU A 969 34.85 7.78 -27.71
C LEU A 969 33.83 6.67 -27.98
N VAL A 970 34.25 5.40 -27.90
CA VAL A 970 33.48 4.22 -28.31
C VAL A 970 33.84 3.01 -27.42
N ASP A 971 34.18 3.26 -26.15
CA ASP A 971 34.59 2.20 -25.21
C ASP A 971 33.45 1.72 -24.30
N ASP A 972 32.21 2.14 -24.59
CA ASP A 972 30.97 1.83 -23.86
C ASP A 972 31.04 2.27 -22.38
N THR A 973 31.74 3.37 -22.06
CA THR A 973 31.69 3.92 -20.70
C THR A 973 31.77 5.44 -20.61
N SER A 974 31.05 6.02 -19.64
CA SER A 974 31.14 7.46 -19.33
C SER A 974 32.29 7.80 -18.37
N LEU A 975 33.06 6.81 -17.91
CA LEU A 975 34.12 7.01 -16.93
C LEU A 975 35.44 7.47 -17.53
N THR A 976 35.67 7.17 -18.81
CA THR A 976 36.83 7.59 -19.60
C THR A 976 36.47 8.82 -20.44
N LYS A 977 37.43 9.34 -21.22
CA LYS A 977 37.17 10.43 -22.18
C LYS A 977 38.22 10.52 -23.25
N TRP A 978 37.87 11.11 -24.38
CA TRP A 978 38.79 11.69 -25.35
C TRP A 978 38.95 13.20 -25.11
N LEU A 979 40.16 13.71 -25.31
CA LEU A 979 40.49 15.14 -25.21
C LEU A 979 41.37 15.57 -26.40
N THR A 980 41.23 16.80 -26.87
CA THR A 980 42.20 17.45 -27.78
C THR A 980 42.48 18.88 -27.36
N PHE A 981 43.72 19.35 -27.59
CA PHE A 981 44.15 20.73 -27.30
C PHE A 981 43.74 21.72 -28.40
N ALA A 982 42.49 21.62 -28.87
CA ALA A 982 41.87 22.52 -29.82
C ALA A 982 40.41 22.77 -29.42
N ASN A 983 39.91 23.98 -29.69
CA ASN A 983 38.53 24.38 -29.41
C ASN A 983 37.52 23.92 -30.48
N THR A 984 38.02 23.29 -31.54
CA THR A 984 37.26 22.65 -32.62
C THR A 984 37.90 21.31 -32.93
N ALA A 985 37.10 20.37 -33.43
CA ALA A 985 37.58 19.03 -33.71
C ALA A 985 36.76 18.34 -34.79
N THR A 986 37.38 17.37 -35.44
CA THR A 986 36.70 16.47 -36.38
C THR A 986 36.86 15.03 -35.90
N LEU A 987 35.74 14.35 -35.67
CA LEU A 987 35.68 12.95 -35.25
C LEU A 987 35.04 12.15 -36.39
N THR A 988 35.72 11.14 -36.91
CA THR A 988 35.19 10.30 -38.00
C THR A 988 35.19 8.84 -37.58
N TYR A 989 34.02 8.22 -37.65
CA TYR A 989 33.84 6.78 -37.46
C TYR A 989 33.57 6.12 -38.82
N GLN A 990 34.34 5.07 -39.13
CA GLN A 990 34.14 4.20 -40.28
C GLN A 990 33.69 2.82 -39.80
N PHE A 991 32.54 2.35 -40.28
CA PHE A 991 32.05 1.00 -39.94
C PHE A 991 32.95 -0.08 -40.54
N SER A 992 32.98 -1.23 -39.86
CA SER A 992 33.73 -2.41 -40.32
C SER A 992 33.18 -2.95 -41.65
N GLY A 993 34.07 -3.36 -42.55
CA GLY A 993 33.76 -4.14 -43.75
C GLY A 993 32.66 -3.55 -44.65
N SER A 994 32.93 -2.45 -45.38
CA SER A 994 32.04 -1.81 -46.38
C SER A 994 30.55 -1.60 -45.99
N SER A 995 30.20 -1.78 -44.71
CA SER A 995 28.84 -1.77 -44.22
C SER A 995 28.33 -0.34 -44.23
N SER A 996 27.15 -0.12 -44.79
CA SER A 996 26.47 1.18 -44.74
C SER A 996 25.36 1.13 -43.71
N VAL A 997 25.36 2.06 -42.76
CA VAL A 997 24.40 2.12 -41.65
C VAL A 997 23.58 3.40 -41.77
N ALA A 998 22.25 3.27 -41.68
CA ALA A 998 21.36 4.42 -41.53
C ALA A 998 21.27 4.78 -40.05
N VAL A 999 22.03 5.80 -39.63
CA VAL A 999 22.01 6.30 -38.27
C VAL A 999 20.73 7.10 -38.07
N LYS A 1000 19.91 6.64 -37.13
CA LYS A 1000 18.61 7.23 -36.78
C LYS A 1000 18.72 8.16 -35.58
N GLN A 1001 19.63 7.85 -34.66
CA GLN A 1001 19.95 8.69 -33.51
C GLN A 1001 21.46 8.63 -33.26
N TYR A 1002 22.01 9.65 -32.61
CA TYR A 1002 23.36 9.59 -32.08
C TYR A 1002 23.37 10.23 -30.69
N THR A 1003 24.30 9.79 -29.85
CA THR A 1003 24.48 10.36 -28.52
C THR A 1003 25.84 11.03 -28.40
N LEU A 1004 25.93 12.06 -27.57
CA LEU A 1004 27.20 12.62 -27.11
C LEU A 1004 27.18 12.64 -25.58
N THR A 1005 28.27 12.21 -24.95
CA THR A 1005 28.39 12.21 -23.49
C THR A 1005 29.43 13.23 -23.04
N SER A 1006 29.05 14.13 -22.12
CA SER A 1006 30.00 15.10 -21.54
C SER A 1006 31.06 14.39 -20.70
N ALA A 1007 32.28 14.93 -20.64
CA ALA A 1007 33.36 14.32 -19.86
C ALA A 1007 33.26 14.62 -18.34
N ASN A 1008 34.31 14.36 -17.56
CA ASN A 1008 34.29 14.46 -16.09
C ASN A 1008 34.80 15.78 -15.49
N ASP A 1009 35.54 16.62 -16.22
CA ASP A 1009 36.34 17.73 -15.67
C ASP A 1009 35.74 19.14 -15.87
N LEU A 1010 35.72 19.70 -17.08
CA LEU A 1010 35.41 21.11 -17.34
C LEU A 1010 34.28 21.31 -18.38
N PRO A 1011 33.16 21.97 -18.03
CA PRO A 1011 32.05 22.21 -18.96
C PRO A 1011 32.43 23.11 -20.14
N GLY A 1012 33.42 23.99 -19.97
CA GLY A 1012 33.93 24.86 -21.04
C GLY A 1012 34.44 24.12 -22.28
N ARG A 1013 34.82 22.84 -22.13
CA ARG A 1013 35.41 22.00 -23.19
C ARG A 1013 34.39 21.14 -23.94
N ASP A 1014 33.15 21.08 -23.48
CA ASP A 1014 32.14 20.24 -24.14
C ASP A 1014 31.71 20.86 -25.49
N PRO A 1015 31.34 20.05 -26.49
CA PRO A 1015 30.88 20.54 -27.78
C PRO A 1015 29.60 21.38 -27.64
N LYS A 1016 29.60 22.56 -28.26
CA LYS A 1016 28.47 23.49 -28.29
C LYS A 1016 27.74 23.49 -29.63
N ASN A 1017 28.51 23.50 -30.71
CA ASN A 1017 28.02 23.52 -32.09
C ASN A 1017 28.73 22.43 -32.90
N TRP A 1018 27.97 21.70 -33.73
CA TRP A 1018 28.55 20.74 -34.65
C TRP A 1018 27.65 20.42 -35.84
N THR A 1019 28.24 19.81 -36.86
CA THR A 1019 27.51 19.16 -37.96
C THR A 1019 27.85 17.69 -38.00
N LEU A 1020 26.83 16.82 -38.06
CA LEU A 1020 26.99 15.40 -38.38
C LEU A 1020 26.89 15.22 -39.89
N GLN A 1021 27.86 14.50 -40.48
CA GLN A 1021 27.93 14.25 -41.92
C GLN A 1021 28.08 12.76 -42.20
N GLY A 1022 27.50 12.30 -43.30
CA GLY A 1022 27.64 10.93 -43.81
C GLY A 1022 28.42 10.88 -45.13
N SER A 1023 29.20 9.81 -45.33
CA SER A 1023 29.94 9.58 -46.57
C SER A 1023 30.11 8.09 -46.89
N ASN A 1024 30.14 7.76 -48.18
CA ASN A 1024 30.42 6.40 -48.68
C ASN A 1024 31.84 6.24 -49.25
N ASP A 1025 32.47 7.32 -49.69
CA ASP A 1025 33.80 7.34 -50.31
C ASP A 1025 34.87 7.98 -49.39
N GLY A 1026 34.47 8.63 -48.30
CA GLY A 1026 35.35 9.38 -47.39
C GLY A 1026 35.77 10.75 -47.92
N VAL A 1027 35.32 11.14 -49.11
CA VAL A 1027 35.69 12.39 -49.81
C VAL A 1027 34.47 13.29 -49.95
N THR A 1028 33.35 12.75 -50.40
CA THR A 1028 32.08 13.45 -50.56
C THR A 1028 31.27 13.29 -49.28
N TRP A 1029 31.00 14.40 -48.60
CA TRP A 1029 30.27 14.42 -47.33
C TRP A 1029 28.92 15.12 -47.48
N THR A 1030 27.86 14.46 -47.02
CA THR A 1030 26.51 15.02 -46.95
C THR A 1030 26.21 15.39 -45.49
N THR A 1031 25.78 16.62 -45.22
CA THR A 1031 25.28 16.99 -43.89
C THR A 1031 23.98 16.26 -43.60
N VAL A 1032 23.97 15.51 -42.51
CA VAL A 1032 22.86 14.69 -42.03
C VAL A 1032 22.13 15.39 -40.88
N ASP A 1033 22.86 16.12 -40.03
CA ASP A 1033 22.31 16.88 -38.93
C ASP A 1033 23.21 18.10 -38.59
N THR A 1034 22.63 19.13 -37.98
CA THR A 1034 23.35 20.32 -37.52
C THR A 1034 22.78 20.77 -36.18
N ARG A 1035 23.66 20.94 -35.19
CA ARG A 1035 23.30 21.35 -33.83
C ARG A 1035 24.05 22.61 -33.44
N THR A 1036 23.34 23.49 -32.73
CA THR A 1036 23.87 24.77 -32.28
C THR A 1036 23.39 25.08 -30.86
N ASN A 1037 24.25 25.67 -30.05
CA ASN A 1037 23.97 26.06 -28.66
C ASN A 1037 23.46 24.90 -27.80
N ILE A 1038 24.13 23.76 -27.89
CA ILE A 1038 23.86 22.63 -27.00
C ILE A 1038 24.71 22.77 -25.73
N ASP A 1039 24.05 22.61 -24.59
CA ASP A 1039 24.67 22.58 -23.27
C ASP A 1039 24.51 21.20 -22.62
N PHE A 1040 25.48 20.79 -21.82
CA PHE A 1040 25.36 19.66 -20.91
C PHE A 1040 25.18 20.23 -19.50
N ALA A 1041 24.02 19.97 -18.90
CA ALA A 1041 23.65 20.52 -17.60
C ALA A 1041 24.49 19.90 -16.47
N ASP A 1042 24.90 18.64 -16.64
CA ASP A 1042 25.71 17.89 -15.69
C ASP A 1042 26.95 17.29 -16.39
N ARG A 1043 27.94 16.88 -15.59
CA ARG A 1043 29.10 16.09 -16.06
C ARG A 1043 28.68 14.66 -16.32
N ARG A 1044 29.37 13.96 -17.23
CA ARG A 1044 29.04 12.57 -17.61
C ARG A 1044 27.57 12.41 -17.98
N GLN A 1045 27.01 13.43 -18.62
CA GLN A 1045 25.64 13.44 -19.09
C GLN A 1045 25.59 12.97 -20.55
N THR A 1046 24.84 11.91 -20.81
CA THR A 1046 24.53 11.47 -22.18
C THR A 1046 23.35 12.26 -22.73
N ARG A 1047 23.52 12.88 -23.91
CA ARG A 1047 22.43 13.54 -24.65
C ARG A 1047 22.21 12.86 -26.00
N ALA A 1048 20.95 12.62 -26.34
CA ALA A 1048 20.55 11.99 -27.59
C ALA A 1048 20.00 12.99 -28.61
N PHE A 1049 20.24 12.73 -29.90
CA PHE A 1049 19.83 13.58 -31.02
C PHE A 1049 19.24 12.72 -32.13
N VAL A 1050 18.08 13.10 -32.65
CA VAL A 1050 17.40 12.37 -33.74
C VAL A 1050 17.87 12.88 -35.10
N VAL A 1051 18.13 11.94 -36.02
CA VAL A 1051 18.39 12.24 -37.42
C VAL A 1051 17.05 12.25 -38.17
N ALA A 1052 16.64 13.42 -38.67
CA ALA A 1052 15.32 13.60 -39.30
C ALA A 1052 15.13 12.79 -40.60
N SER A 1053 16.22 12.53 -41.35
CA SER A 1053 16.17 11.77 -42.60
C SER A 1053 17.34 10.78 -42.68
N PRO A 1054 17.24 9.64 -41.96
CA PRO A 1054 18.31 8.65 -41.88
C PRO A 1054 18.63 8.07 -43.27
N THR A 1055 19.88 8.20 -43.69
CA THR A 1055 20.40 7.64 -44.94
C THR A 1055 21.59 6.75 -44.63
N ALA A 1056 21.74 5.62 -45.33
CA ALA A 1056 22.83 4.70 -45.05
C ALA A 1056 24.19 5.21 -45.57
N TYR A 1057 25.18 5.26 -44.68
CA TYR A 1057 26.56 5.66 -45.02
C TYR A 1057 27.58 4.69 -44.41
N GLN A 1058 28.73 4.53 -45.08
CA GLN A 1058 29.86 3.75 -44.56
C GLN A 1058 30.68 4.50 -43.49
N ARG A 1059 30.57 5.83 -43.46
CA ARG A 1059 31.29 6.70 -42.54
C ARG A 1059 30.37 7.79 -42.04
N TYR A 1060 30.51 8.12 -40.76
CA TYR A 1060 29.93 9.31 -40.18
C TYR A 1060 31.04 10.17 -39.58
N ARG A 1061 30.85 11.49 -39.63
CA ARG A 1061 31.78 12.47 -39.08
C ARG A 1061 31.06 13.56 -38.35
N ILE A 1062 31.49 13.85 -37.13
CA ILE A 1062 31.11 15.06 -36.39
C ILE A 1062 32.19 16.12 -36.61
N GLN A 1063 31.78 17.29 -37.10
CA GLN A 1063 32.61 18.49 -37.11
C GLN A 1063 32.18 19.41 -35.99
N ILE A 1064 32.93 19.42 -34.88
CA ILE A 1064 32.72 20.34 -33.77
C ILE A 1064 33.26 21.70 -34.17
N THR A 1065 32.36 22.67 -34.33
CA THR A 1065 32.68 24.02 -34.82
C THR A 1065 32.82 25.04 -33.70
N ALA A 1066 32.33 24.73 -32.50
CA ALA A 1066 32.57 25.50 -31.28
C ALA A 1066 32.38 24.63 -30.03
N ASN A 1067 33.11 24.96 -28.97
CA ASN A 1067 32.86 24.55 -27.59
C ASN A 1067 32.39 25.77 -26.76
N HIS A 1068 32.38 25.65 -25.43
CA HIS A 1068 31.97 26.70 -24.49
C HIS A 1068 33.10 27.69 -24.11
N GLY A 1069 34.05 27.92 -25.01
CA GLY A 1069 35.10 28.94 -24.88
C GLY A 1069 36.41 28.46 -24.29
N ALA A 1070 36.57 27.16 -24.02
CA ALA A 1070 37.86 26.59 -23.63
C ALA A 1070 38.81 26.42 -24.83
N ALA A 1071 40.12 26.28 -24.55
CA ALA A 1071 41.12 26.00 -25.58
C ALA A 1071 41.10 24.53 -26.05
N GLU A 1072 40.49 23.64 -25.26
CA GLU A 1072 40.41 22.20 -25.50
C GLU A 1072 38.97 21.73 -25.75
N THR A 1073 38.82 20.57 -26.39
CA THR A 1073 37.53 19.91 -26.63
C THR A 1073 37.58 18.47 -26.16
N GLN A 1074 36.48 17.97 -25.61
CA GLN A 1074 36.41 16.62 -25.05
C GLN A 1074 35.03 15.98 -25.15
N LEU A 1075 35.01 14.65 -25.04
CA LEU A 1075 33.80 13.83 -24.96
C LEU A 1075 34.12 12.52 -24.21
N ALA A 1076 33.15 12.01 -23.45
CA ALA A 1076 33.26 10.71 -22.80
C ALA A 1076 32.86 9.55 -23.70
N GLU A 1077 31.89 9.73 -24.60
CA GLU A 1077 31.39 8.66 -25.48
C GLU A 1077 30.61 9.28 -26.67
N TRP A 1078 30.56 8.56 -27.79
CA TRP A 1078 29.78 8.87 -29.00
C TRP A 1078 29.16 7.59 -29.59
N GLU A 1079 27.83 7.45 -29.47
CA GLU A 1079 27.10 6.34 -30.12
C GLU A 1079 26.49 6.74 -31.47
N LEU A 1080 26.40 5.78 -32.38
CA LEU A 1080 25.72 5.87 -33.67
C LEU A 1080 24.61 4.80 -33.73
N ILE A 1081 23.39 5.17 -33.37
CA ILE A 1081 22.25 4.26 -33.18
C ILE A 1081 21.47 4.08 -34.49
N GLY A 1082 21.26 2.83 -34.93
CA GLY A 1082 20.68 2.54 -36.27
C GLY A 1082 19.99 1.19 -36.46
#